data_AF-A0AA88GVK0-F1
#
_entry.id   AF-A0AA88GVK0-F1
#
_cell.length_a   1.000
_cell.length_b   1.000
_cell.length_c   1.000
_cell.angle_alpha   90.00
_cell.angle_beta   90.00
_cell.angle_gamma   90.00
#
_symmetry.space_group_name_H-M   'P 1'
#
loop_
_entity.id
_entity.type
_entity.pdbx_description
1 polymer ?
#
loop_
_entity_poly.entity_id
_entity_poly.type
_entity_poly.pdbx_seq_one_letter_code
_entity_poly.pdbx_strand_id
1 'polypeptide(L)'
;MENCLGSVNGTVLSYNAFREDVLFGNGILTRQLVLNTSSANQVLASLSFKKNTIFILTDKMKLIDFCLSVSLLVMFMTCMNAFTFMHAQQHALTVSPSFRGSRLSGPAPLAVFFDGSGTRVSETATGMQQDSFRDVLYSFNFGDPNSGIWGISRLSKNMQTGGPFAAHVFNTVGTFIVSMSVTTKTNVTYHAPPITITVQNPSTVWTANNTICVSTSSNFNGCPSGSVRMTTLPTRFNGKRVLLRRGETFGDVQIASTDDQVLIGTYSTGLKPQVSNVRLSGGNTVADWPDDITIMDLNITNSFGIVTTGSRILLYRCILSTPSTSESQVDVASALKYYMDHGSLPLSSYYWPHEIFIVENNIQGELSSGNDHMPVVTLMGYFMNSVIMGNQINKASQHSVRLWAANQVLIAHNSVGGDHDPVQPNQPGIRHAIKIHSNGLNSYNSHNIGTTGFNIRSSKVLIADNKVGTSTYPGSWLCAVAPQNALTGTIEGIEDVLLERNVFIRGRFTTLEGAMRGRRISTRYNSVQGGVLPRMERIGFTYDPALNDWDGPYYFEDGSPMPVIQSLDSMEDDFIKNAHSPCQNFYASNFTLKKAMEMNGQDLFVPSMEQPQKNTPSKDPTHQTCVLRVSDPNMDNVEIKSILGSKRQLFNSNNTLQFMNAIDGTWHLYRTDSNSYWKDLVVVHPDSEPHWHPTRPNLLYYLPSKGVGMKIHQLNIESEVTLEVTDLSTRIRTRWPSAHAAWTHSEGSPSRDARFWCFMVEDSIGNTLGVISYDVVQDQIVGFLNASEGKSVKAVTTSPSGQYCVLYMSNNTIAYSLDFTQPMTLHQAGSIDAPSDLALNDLGEDVYVSVDTLSISKELFMVNLRRGQRTTLFPTCTDGSTTALRVSGKGYNVPGWVVISTFAASGTRQWLHDKILLVPLNVSKPIYAVAHHHSVSNEIHVSVNKDLTMVAFSSHWDGSQDEGVDIYRVEIPTIVGMKGQNTQYQEDSNRRNPENSLPRTQSHVSAAEKHVVFNLVFFLVINVFLFMF
;
A
#
# COMPACT_ATOMS: atom_id res chain seq x y z
N MET A 1 27.15 35.31 49.98
CA MET A 1 26.72 35.05 51.37
C MET A 1 25.22 35.19 51.40
N GLU A 2 24.55 34.18 51.91
CA GLU A 2 23.14 34.23 52.31
C GLU A 2 22.90 35.33 53.35
N ASN A 3 21.62 35.71 53.46
CA ASN A 3 20.92 36.34 54.58
C ASN A 3 20.42 37.78 54.38
N CYS A 4 19.29 38.02 55.04
CA CYS A 4 18.48 39.23 55.16
C CYS A 4 17.26 39.32 54.23
N LEU A 5 16.14 38.98 54.87
CA LEU A 5 14.73 39.07 54.53
C LEU A 5 14.23 40.50 54.29
N GLY A 6 13.19 40.62 53.47
CA GLY A 6 12.12 41.59 53.71
C GLY A 6 11.63 42.36 52.49
N SER A 7 10.32 42.25 52.24
CA SER A 7 9.48 43.14 51.41
C SER A 7 9.62 42.97 49.89
N VAL A 8 8.70 43.34 49.01
CA VAL A 8 7.26 43.70 48.96
C VAL A 8 7.00 43.83 47.43
N ASN A 9 5.79 43.46 46.97
CA ASN A 9 5.10 43.87 45.73
C ASN A 9 5.85 44.07 44.39
N GLY A 10 5.15 43.65 43.33
CA GLY A 10 4.98 44.51 42.16
C GLY A 10 5.45 43.91 40.85
N THR A 11 4.48 43.35 40.14
CA THR A 11 4.42 43.26 38.68
C THR A 11 4.92 44.55 38.02
N VAL A 12 5.65 44.46 36.91
CA VAL A 12 5.38 45.16 35.63
C VAL A 12 6.46 44.82 34.60
N LEU A 13 6.00 44.10 33.58
CA LEU A 13 6.22 44.26 32.14
C LEU A 13 7.31 45.23 31.61
N SER A 14 8.13 44.64 30.73
CA SER A 14 8.26 44.99 29.29
C SER A 14 9.50 45.74 28.77
N TYR A 15 10.13 45.05 27.80
CA TYR A 15 10.52 45.46 26.44
C TYR A 15 11.65 46.47 26.17
N ASN A 16 12.60 45.94 25.37
CA ASN A 16 13.28 46.47 24.18
C ASN A 16 14.17 47.73 24.24
N ALA A 17 15.41 47.57 23.74
CA ALA A 17 15.95 48.23 22.54
C ALA A 17 17.47 47.88 22.40
N PHE A 18 17.90 47.22 21.31
CA PHE A 18 18.63 47.78 20.13
C PHE A 18 20.03 48.35 20.48
N ARG A 19 21.15 47.96 19.86
CA ARG A 19 21.55 48.17 18.46
C ARG A 19 23.00 47.69 18.23
N GLU A 20 23.29 47.33 16.99
CA GLU A 20 24.57 47.02 16.32
C GLU A 20 25.50 48.27 16.25
N ASP A 21 26.80 48.20 15.93
CA ASP A 21 27.36 47.94 14.60
C ASP A 21 28.92 47.84 14.56
N VAL A 22 29.41 47.27 13.45
CA VAL A 22 30.68 47.51 12.68
C VAL A 22 31.85 46.50 12.75
N LEU A 23 31.82 45.57 11.77
CA LEU A 23 32.81 45.22 10.71
C LEU A 23 34.33 45.42 10.91
N PHE A 24 35.13 44.36 10.68
CA PHE A 24 35.91 44.09 9.44
C PHE A 24 36.88 42.90 9.61
N GLY A 25 37.07 42.09 8.56
CA GLY A 25 38.34 41.37 8.33
C GLY A 25 38.23 39.88 7.97
N ASN A 26 38.40 39.58 6.69
CA ASN A 26 38.53 38.24 6.10
C ASN A 26 39.61 37.38 6.78
N GLY A 27 39.32 36.08 6.96
CA GLY A 27 40.32 35.08 7.34
C GLY A 27 39.72 33.74 7.75
N ILE A 28 39.20 32.99 6.78
CA ILE A 28 38.82 31.57 6.95
C ILE A 28 40.10 30.76 7.18
N LEU A 29 40.19 29.96 8.26
CA LEU A 29 40.65 28.57 8.21
C LEU A 29 40.79 27.89 9.59
N THR A 30 40.13 26.72 9.66
CA THR A 30 40.52 25.43 10.29
C THR A 30 40.96 25.35 11.77
N ARG A 31 40.29 24.44 12.49
CA ARG A 31 40.79 23.53 13.54
C ARG A 31 39.72 22.44 13.68
N GLN A 32 39.88 21.13 13.45
CA GLN A 32 40.93 20.18 13.82
C GLN A 32 41.55 20.47 15.19
N LEU A 33 41.06 19.75 16.20
CA LEU A 33 41.73 19.67 17.49
C LEU A 33 42.06 18.19 17.78
N VAL A 34 43.31 17.90 17.44
CA VAL A 34 44.07 16.70 17.79
C VAL A 34 44.46 16.80 19.27
N LEU A 35 44.34 15.65 19.94
CA LEU A 35 44.87 15.35 21.26
C LEU A 35 46.39 15.62 21.34
N ASN A 36 46.82 16.45 22.30
CA ASN A 36 47.96 16.14 23.17
C ASN A 36 48.13 17.19 24.27
N THR A 37 48.30 16.76 25.53
CA THR A 37 49.22 17.41 26.48
C THR A 37 49.67 16.40 27.54
N SER A 38 50.93 16.00 27.44
CA SER A 38 51.82 15.59 28.54
C SER A 38 51.94 16.72 29.57
N SER A 39 52.04 16.52 30.88
CA SER A 39 53.24 16.10 31.60
C SER A 39 53.10 16.56 33.07
N ALA A 40 53.60 15.78 34.05
CA ALA A 40 54.37 16.27 35.20
C ALA A 40 54.72 15.12 36.16
N ASN A 41 56.02 14.90 36.29
CA ASN A 41 56.70 13.99 37.20
C ASN A 41 57.30 14.79 38.39
N GLN A 42 57.77 14.04 39.39
CA GLN A 42 58.69 14.36 40.52
C GLN A 42 57.98 14.64 41.86
N VAL A 43 58.40 14.08 43.01
CA VAL A 43 59.77 13.98 43.56
C VAL A 43 59.94 12.78 44.54
N LEU A 44 61.19 12.30 44.69
CA LEU A 44 61.85 11.49 45.75
C LEU A 44 62.22 10.05 45.32
N ALA A 45 63.41 9.77 44.72
CA ALA A 45 64.77 9.66 45.31
C ALA A 45 64.88 8.54 46.38
N SER A 46 65.83 7.59 46.40
CA SER A 46 67.07 7.32 45.65
C SER A 46 67.73 6.01 46.16
N LEU A 47 68.62 5.40 45.35
CA LEU A 47 69.70 4.42 45.69
C LEU A 47 69.30 2.95 45.94
N SER A 48 70.16 1.93 45.77
CA SER A 48 70.99 1.41 44.67
C SER A 48 71.48 0.00 45.10
N PHE A 49 71.84 -0.85 44.14
CA PHE A 49 72.68 -2.09 44.24
C PHE A 49 72.08 -3.47 44.62
N LYS A 50 72.01 -4.31 43.57
CA LYS A 50 72.45 -5.73 43.37
C LYS A 50 72.20 -6.85 44.42
N LYS A 51 71.54 -7.91 43.89
CA LYS A 51 71.82 -9.37 43.95
C LYS A 51 71.98 -10.05 45.32
N ASN A 52 71.00 -10.88 45.69
CA ASN A 52 71.07 -12.37 45.75
C ASN A 52 70.04 -12.96 46.74
N THR A 53 69.23 -13.90 46.24
CA THR A 53 69.03 -15.24 46.83
C THR A 53 68.32 -15.36 48.20
N ILE A 54 67.08 -15.88 48.12
CA ILE A 54 66.56 -17.06 48.87
C ILE A 54 66.00 -16.91 50.31
N PHE A 55 64.69 -17.19 50.36
CA PHE A 55 63.99 -18.18 51.22
C PHE A 55 63.22 -17.78 52.49
N ILE A 56 61.99 -18.30 52.48
CA ILE A 56 61.12 -18.76 53.57
C ILE A 56 60.29 -17.67 54.25
N LEU A 57 59.03 -17.60 53.82
CA LEU A 57 57.83 -17.69 54.68
C LEU A 57 56.59 -17.78 53.76
N THR A 58 56.44 -18.91 53.06
CA THR A 58 55.47 -19.08 51.95
C THR A 58 54.17 -19.82 52.28
N ASP A 59 53.87 -20.13 53.55
CA ASP A 59 52.73 -21.03 53.85
C ASP A 59 51.61 -20.44 54.72
N LYS A 60 51.70 -19.19 55.20
CA LYS A 60 50.60 -18.56 55.96
C LYS A 60 49.91 -17.37 55.27
N MET A 61 50.52 -16.76 54.25
CA MET A 61 49.88 -15.69 53.48
C MET A 61 48.96 -16.19 52.35
N LYS A 62 49.17 -17.42 51.85
CA LYS A 62 48.36 -17.96 50.75
C LYS A 62 46.92 -18.28 51.12
N LEU A 63 46.62 -18.52 52.40
CA LEU A 63 45.24 -18.80 52.82
C LEU A 63 44.39 -17.53 52.95
N ILE A 64 45.00 -16.42 53.40
CA ILE A 64 44.31 -15.13 53.55
C ILE A 64 44.11 -14.45 52.19
N ASP A 65 45.11 -14.51 51.30
CA ASP A 65 44.96 -13.99 49.93
C ASP A 65 43.98 -14.83 49.10
N PHE A 66 43.92 -16.15 49.30
CA PHE A 66 42.92 -17.01 48.65
C PHE A 66 41.50 -16.75 49.18
N CYS A 67 41.33 -16.56 50.50
CA CYS A 67 40.03 -16.22 51.05
C CYS A 67 39.56 -14.81 50.61
N LEU A 68 40.43 -13.79 50.57
CA LEU A 68 40.05 -12.47 50.09
C LEU A 68 39.76 -12.45 48.59
N SER A 69 40.53 -13.18 47.77
CA SER A 69 40.29 -13.24 46.32
C SER A 69 39.05 -14.07 45.96
N VAL A 70 38.74 -15.14 46.71
CA VAL A 70 37.47 -15.87 46.54
C VAL A 70 36.29 -15.04 47.03
N SER A 71 36.40 -14.29 48.14
CA SER A 71 35.34 -13.38 48.57
C SER A 71 35.11 -12.21 47.61
N LEU A 72 36.18 -11.64 47.03
CA LEU A 72 36.04 -10.61 45.99
C LEU A 72 35.45 -11.19 44.71
N LEU A 73 35.84 -12.40 44.30
CA LEU A 73 35.32 -13.06 43.10
C LEU A 73 33.85 -13.46 43.26
N VAL A 74 33.46 -13.92 44.45
CA VAL A 74 32.06 -14.20 44.78
C VAL A 74 31.26 -12.91 44.84
N MET A 75 31.78 -11.82 45.42
CA MET A 75 31.15 -10.50 45.36
C MET A 75 31.00 -10.00 43.91
N PHE A 76 32.04 -10.13 43.10
CA PHE A 76 32.04 -9.72 41.69
C PHE A 76 31.07 -10.57 40.86
N MET A 77 30.98 -11.89 41.12
CA MET A 77 30.01 -12.77 40.48
C MET A 77 28.59 -12.52 40.98
N THR A 78 28.37 -12.22 42.26
CA THR A 78 27.03 -11.82 42.75
C THR A 78 26.62 -10.44 42.26
N CYS A 79 27.57 -9.51 42.07
CA CYS A 79 27.31 -8.21 41.48
C CYS A 79 27.10 -8.31 39.96
N MET A 80 27.82 -9.18 39.25
CA MET A 80 27.57 -9.44 37.83
C MET A 80 26.27 -10.22 37.62
N ASN A 81 25.91 -11.15 38.50
CA ASN A 81 24.60 -11.82 38.50
C ASN A 81 23.49 -10.83 38.88
N ALA A 82 23.68 -9.93 39.84
CA ALA A 82 22.72 -8.88 40.15
C ALA A 82 22.60 -7.84 39.01
N PHE A 83 23.70 -7.50 38.32
CA PHE A 83 23.67 -6.61 37.15
C PHE A 83 23.03 -7.28 35.92
N THR A 84 23.25 -8.58 35.72
CA THR A 84 22.61 -9.36 34.64
C THR A 84 21.15 -9.70 34.97
N PHE A 85 20.78 -9.91 36.23
CA PHE A 85 19.37 -10.02 36.65
C PHE A 85 18.63 -8.68 36.66
N MET A 86 19.29 -7.55 36.96
CA MET A 86 18.68 -6.21 36.83
C MET A 86 18.59 -5.71 35.38
N HIS A 87 19.44 -6.18 34.46
CA HIS A 87 19.31 -5.89 33.02
C HIS A 87 18.51 -6.94 32.23
N ALA A 88 18.15 -8.07 32.84
CA ALA A 88 17.29 -9.10 32.25
C ALA A 88 15.85 -9.06 32.79
N GLN A 89 15.38 -7.91 33.26
CA GLN A 89 13.95 -7.66 33.24
C GLN A 89 13.55 -7.45 31.77
N GLN A 90 13.32 -8.56 31.06
CA GLN A 90 12.52 -8.48 29.84
C GLN A 90 11.25 -7.71 30.20
N HIS A 91 10.96 -6.67 29.42
CA HIS A 91 9.71 -5.94 29.47
C HIS A 91 8.57 -6.93 29.18
N ALA A 92 8.10 -7.64 30.21
CA ALA A 92 7.09 -8.67 30.07
C ALA A 92 5.75 -7.96 29.83
N LEU A 93 5.37 -7.90 28.55
CA LEU A 93 4.04 -7.52 28.11
C LEU A 93 3.05 -8.58 28.64
N THR A 94 2.09 -8.15 29.44
CA THR A 94 0.96 -8.99 29.81
C THR A 94 -0.12 -8.81 28.74
N VAL A 95 -0.41 -9.88 28.01
CA VAL A 95 -1.47 -9.91 26.98
C VAL A 95 -2.60 -10.79 27.46
N SER A 96 -3.81 -10.24 27.49
CA SER A 96 -5.06 -10.95 27.79
C SER A 96 -5.98 -10.90 26.57
N PRO A 97 -5.91 -11.89 25.66
CA PRO A 97 -6.81 -11.97 24.52
C PRO A 97 -8.27 -12.08 24.97
N SER A 98 -9.15 -11.25 24.42
CA SER A 98 -10.60 -11.38 24.58
C SER A 98 -11.17 -11.85 23.26
N PHE A 99 -11.90 -12.96 23.26
CA PHE A 99 -12.49 -13.51 22.04
C PHE A 99 -13.93 -13.92 22.29
N ARG A 100 -14.86 -13.32 21.56
CA ARG A 100 -16.31 -13.56 21.70
C ARG A 100 -16.96 -13.74 20.33
N GLY A 101 -17.92 -14.65 20.23
CA GLY A 101 -18.86 -14.73 19.10
C GLY A 101 -20.23 -14.18 19.52
N SER A 102 -20.94 -13.53 18.60
CA SER A 102 -22.27 -12.96 18.87
C SER A 102 -23.30 -14.04 19.19
N ARG A 103 -23.14 -15.22 18.60
CA ARG A 103 -23.86 -16.46 18.95
C ARG A 103 -22.97 -17.68 18.76
N LEU A 104 -23.27 -18.75 19.48
CA LEU A 104 -22.53 -20.02 19.41
C LEU A 104 -23.29 -21.14 18.69
N SER A 105 -24.57 -20.93 18.39
CA SER A 105 -25.38 -21.93 17.68
C SER A 105 -26.54 -21.30 16.91
N GLY A 106 -26.98 -22.01 15.86
CA GLY A 106 -28.18 -21.69 15.09
C GLY A 106 -28.27 -22.53 13.80
N PRO A 107 -29.36 -22.39 13.03
CA PRO A 107 -29.54 -23.11 11.78
C PRO A 107 -28.59 -22.64 10.67
N ALA A 108 -28.27 -23.52 9.71
CA ALA A 108 -27.58 -23.10 8.48
C ALA A 108 -28.51 -22.30 7.52
N PRO A 109 -28.02 -21.27 6.82
CA PRO A 109 -26.73 -20.64 7.04
C PRO A 109 -26.70 -19.85 8.37
N LEU A 110 -25.63 -20.01 9.14
CA LEU A 110 -25.45 -19.33 10.43
C LEU A 110 -24.43 -18.20 10.29
N ALA A 111 -24.88 -16.95 10.39
CA ALA A 111 -23.99 -15.79 10.49
C ALA A 111 -23.55 -15.55 11.93
N VAL A 112 -22.25 -15.30 12.13
CA VAL A 112 -21.67 -15.00 13.44
C VAL A 112 -20.70 -13.83 13.31
N PHE A 113 -20.85 -12.82 14.19
CA PHE A 113 -19.88 -11.75 14.36
C PHE A 113 -18.90 -12.12 15.47
N PHE A 114 -17.62 -11.87 15.26
CA PHE A 114 -16.55 -12.19 16.19
C PHE A 114 -15.84 -10.91 16.65
N ASP A 115 -15.70 -10.76 17.97
CA ASP A 115 -15.16 -9.57 18.62
C ASP A 115 -13.89 -9.89 19.43
N GLY A 116 -12.77 -9.34 18.97
CA GLY A 116 -11.46 -9.35 19.60
C GLY A 116 -11.13 -8.08 20.40
N SER A 117 -11.95 -7.03 20.30
CA SER A 117 -11.65 -5.66 20.75
C SER A 117 -11.56 -5.49 22.27
N GLY A 118 -12.03 -6.48 23.05
CA GLY A 118 -11.84 -6.53 24.49
C GLY A 118 -10.42 -6.93 24.93
N THR A 119 -9.52 -7.25 23.98
CA THR A 119 -8.15 -7.68 24.28
C THR A 119 -7.41 -6.59 25.03
N ARG A 120 -6.66 -6.95 26.07
CA ARG A 120 -5.84 -6.01 26.84
C ARG A 120 -4.37 -6.34 26.66
N VAL A 121 -3.57 -5.30 26.42
CA VAL A 121 -2.11 -5.40 26.35
C VAL A 121 -1.54 -4.33 27.27
N SER A 122 -0.85 -4.76 28.32
CA SER A 122 -0.26 -3.88 29.32
C SER A 122 1.21 -4.20 29.51
N GLU A 123 2.03 -3.17 29.58
CA GLU A 123 3.43 -3.30 29.95
C GLU A 123 3.59 -3.17 31.47
N THR A 124 3.96 -4.27 32.12
CA THR A 124 3.92 -4.41 33.58
C THR A 124 4.93 -3.50 34.30
N ALA A 125 5.99 -3.06 33.62
CA ALA A 125 7.07 -2.23 34.18
C ALA A 125 6.79 -0.71 34.10
N THR A 126 6.04 -0.25 33.09
CA THR A 126 5.79 1.17 32.82
C THR A 126 4.35 1.58 33.12
N GLY A 127 3.44 0.61 33.29
CA GLY A 127 2.01 0.87 33.40
C GLY A 127 1.36 1.34 32.10
N MET A 128 2.10 1.37 30.98
CA MET A 128 1.57 1.77 29.68
C MET A 128 0.63 0.69 29.11
N GLN A 129 -0.56 1.11 28.68
CA GLN A 129 -1.52 0.27 27.98
C GLN A 129 -1.39 0.51 26.47
N GLN A 130 -1.14 -0.54 25.70
CA GLN A 130 -1.15 -0.47 24.24
C GLN A 130 -2.60 -0.44 23.75
N ASP A 131 -2.87 0.38 22.72
CA ASP A 131 -4.18 0.43 22.08
C ASP A 131 -4.41 -0.86 21.27
N SER A 132 -5.11 -1.81 21.86
CA SER A 132 -5.36 -3.12 21.24
C SER A 132 -6.33 -3.06 20.04
N PHE A 133 -7.02 -1.95 19.80
CA PHE A 133 -7.85 -1.81 18.60
C PHE A 133 -6.98 -1.55 17.37
N ARG A 134 -5.93 -0.75 17.54
CA ARG A 134 -5.04 -0.29 16.46
C ARG A 134 -3.73 -1.08 16.38
N ASP A 135 -3.08 -1.28 17.51
CA ASP A 135 -1.64 -1.54 17.58
C ASP A 135 -1.27 -3.03 17.58
N VAL A 136 -2.26 -3.93 17.56
CA VAL A 136 -2.02 -5.38 17.50
C VAL A 136 -2.67 -5.97 16.26
N LEU A 137 -2.13 -7.09 15.79
CA LEU A 137 -2.63 -7.81 14.64
C LEU A 137 -3.44 -9.01 15.11
N TYR A 138 -4.69 -9.09 14.66
CA TYR A 138 -5.56 -10.24 14.93
C TYR A 138 -5.53 -11.21 13.75
N SER A 139 -5.64 -12.49 14.03
CA SER A 139 -5.90 -13.53 13.04
C SER A 139 -6.98 -14.47 13.54
N PHE A 140 -8.00 -14.69 12.72
CA PHE A 140 -9.13 -15.58 12.97
C PHE A 140 -9.07 -16.71 11.96
N ASN A 141 -9.29 -17.93 12.43
CA ASN A 141 -9.54 -19.11 11.62
C ASN A 141 -10.89 -19.69 12.02
N PHE A 142 -11.81 -19.84 11.07
CA PHE A 142 -13.19 -20.25 11.35
C PHE A 142 -13.39 -21.76 11.44
N GLY A 143 -12.36 -22.57 11.17
CA GLY A 143 -12.46 -24.03 11.18
C GLY A 143 -13.35 -24.58 10.05
N ASP A 144 -13.63 -23.78 9.03
CA ASP A 144 -14.46 -24.08 7.86
C ASP A 144 -13.63 -23.97 6.55
N PRO A 145 -12.69 -24.91 6.30
CA PRO A 145 -11.77 -24.83 5.16
C PRO A 145 -12.47 -24.93 3.79
N ASN A 146 -13.71 -25.42 3.76
CA ASN A 146 -14.50 -25.60 2.55
C ASN A 146 -15.34 -24.36 2.19
N SER A 147 -15.27 -23.29 2.99
CA SER A 147 -15.98 -22.03 2.75
C SER A 147 -15.54 -21.29 1.47
N GLY A 148 -14.39 -21.65 0.90
CA GLY A 148 -13.90 -21.13 -0.38
C GLY A 148 -13.19 -19.78 -0.26
N ILE A 149 -13.31 -18.95 -1.29
CA ILE A 149 -12.65 -17.64 -1.40
C ILE A 149 -13.67 -16.53 -1.66
N TRP A 150 -13.38 -15.33 -1.18
CA TRP A 150 -14.13 -14.12 -1.52
C TRP A 150 -13.96 -13.79 -3.01
N GLY A 151 -15.07 -13.58 -3.72
CA GLY A 151 -15.02 -13.27 -5.16
C GLY A 151 -14.29 -11.96 -5.49
N ILE A 152 -14.31 -11.00 -4.56
CA ILE A 152 -13.80 -9.63 -4.76
C ILE A 152 -12.33 -9.50 -4.35
N SER A 153 -12.01 -9.82 -3.09
CA SER A 153 -10.66 -9.72 -2.53
C SER A 153 -9.76 -10.91 -2.89
N ARG A 154 -10.35 -12.05 -3.31
CA ARG A 154 -9.67 -13.33 -3.57
C ARG A 154 -9.01 -13.98 -2.35
N LEU A 155 -9.26 -13.45 -1.16
CA LEU A 155 -8.80 -14.03 0.11
C LEU A 155 -9.68 -15.21 0.53
N SER A 156 -9.16 -16.08 1.40
CA SER A 156 -9.92 -17.20 1.96
C SER A 156 -11.12 -16.70 2.78
N LYS A 157 -12.26 -17.37 2.67
CA LYS A 157 -13.39 -17.14 3.59
C LYS A 157 -13.18 -17.80 4.95
N ASN A 158 -12.22 -18.72 5.08
CA ASN A 158 -11.93 -19.40 6.34
C ASN A 158 -11.02 -18.59 7.28
N MET A 159 -10.46 -17.48 6.80
CA MET A 159 -9.48 -16.69 7.53
C MET A 159 -9.82 -15.20 7.46
N GLN A 160 -9.63 -14.50 8.58
CA GLN A 160 -9.62 -13.03 8.63
C GLN A 160 -8.36 -12.59 9.38
N THR A 161 -7.68 -11.54 8.90
CA THR A 161 -6.50 -10.97 9.57
C THR A 161 -6.61 -9.46 9.63
N GLY A 162 -5.86 -8.82 10.55
CA GLY A 162 -5.80 -7.37 10.64
C GLY A 162 -6.34 -6.82 11.95
N GLY A 163 -7.46 -6.09 11.88
CA GLY A 163 -8.16 -5.53 13.03
C GLY A 163 -8.97 -6.55 13.86
N PRO A 164 -9.56 -6.10 14.98
CA PRO A 164 -10.17 -6.96 16.00
C PRO A 164 -11.52 -7.58 15.64
N PHE A 165 -12.05 -7.34 14.45
CA PHE A 165 -13.37 -7.83 14.05
C PHE A 165 -13.27 -8.80 12.90
N ALA A 166 -14.09 -9.85 12.98
CA ALA A 166 -14.25 -10.85 11.94
C ALA A 166 -15.71 -11.30 11.89
N ALA A 167 -16.12 -11.89 10.77
CA ALA A 167 -17.43 -12.49 10.65
C ALA A 167 -17.38 -13.67 9.69
N HIS A 168 -18.26 -14.65 9.89
CA HIS A 168 -18.37 -15.81 9.01
C HIS A 168 -19.81 -16.27 8.88
N VAL A 169 -20.16 -16.79 7.70
CA VAL A 169 -21.46 -17.43 7.43
C VAL A 169 -21.21 -18.92 7.22
N PHE A 170 -21.55 -19.73 8.22
CA PHE A 170 -21.42 -21.18 8.14
C PHE A 170 -22.59 -21.77 7.35
N ASN A 171 -22.30 -22.24 6.15
CA ASN A 171 -23.31 -22.76 5.22
C ASN A 171 -23.68 -24.23 5.46
N THR A 172 -22.83 -24.97 6.16
CA THR A 172 -22.95 -26.41 6.34
C THR A 172 -23.22 -26.76 7.79
N VAL A 173 -24.04 -27.80 7.98
CA VAL A 173 -24.33 -28.37 9.29
C VAL A 173 -23.05 -28.98 9.85
N GLY A 174 -22.75 -28.71 11.12
CA GLY A 174 -21.53 -29.20 11.72
C GLY A 174 -21.14 -28.47 12.99
N THR A 175 -20.00 -28.88 13.53
CA THR A 175 -19.34 -28.20 14.65
C THR A 175 -18.02 -27.65 14.15
N PHE A 176 -17.80 -26.35 14.36
CA PHE A 176 -16.64 -25.62 13.88
C PHE A 176 -15.87 -25.07 15.08
N ILE A 177 -14.56 -25.26 15.09
CA ILE A 177 -13.68 -24.72 16.13
C ILE A 177 -13.04 -23.46 15.56
N VAL A 178 -13.48 -22.31 16.07
CA VAL A 178 -12.95 -21.01 15.67
C VAL A 178 -11.83 -20.63 16.63
N SER A 179 -10.68 -20.25 16.09
CA SER A 179 -9.52 -19.80 16.87
C SER A 179 -9.16 -18.36 16.53
N MET A 180 -8.75 -17.59 17.55
CA MET A 180 -8.20 -16.25 17.39
C MET A 180 -6.81 -16.18 17.98
N SER A 181 -5.87 -15.56 17.27
CA SER A 181 -4.57 -15.16 17.79
C SER A 181 -4.35 -13.66 17.69
N VAL A 182 -3.55 -13.12 18.60
CA VAL A 182 -3.16 -11.71 18.67
C VAL A 182 -1.65 -11.63 18.63
N THR A 183 -1.11 -10.90 17.66
CA THR A 183 0.33 -10.63 17.53
C THR A 183 0.60 -9.19 17.94
N THR A 184 1.48 -9.00 18.93
CA THR A 184 1.88 -7.67 19.43
C THR A 184 2.89 -7.00 18.50
N LYS A 185 3.21 -5.72 18.75
CA LYS A 185 4.28 -4.99 18.03
C LYS A 185 5.66 -5.62 18.19
N THR A 186 5.87 -6.38 19.26
CA THR A 186 7.09 -7.15 19.50
C THR A 186 7.12 -8.48 18.73
N ASN A 187 6.18 -8.71 17.81
CA ASN A 187 6.02 -9.94 17.03
C ASN A 187 5.81 -11.21 17.87
N VAL A 188 5.26 -11.06 19.08
CA VAL A 188 4.89 -12.19 19.93
C VAL A 188 3.40 -12.49 19.73
N THR A 189 3.08 -13.75 19.43
CA THR A 189 1.71 -14.22 19.19
C THR A 189 1.14 -14.91 20.42
N TYR A 190 -0.09 -14.53 20.78
CA TYR A 190 -0.88 -15.08 21.87
C TYR A 190 -2.16 -15.68 21.31
N HIS A 191 -2.59 -16.81 21.83
CA HIS A 191 -3.81 -17.48 21.40
C HIS A 191 -4.92 -17.27 22.44
N ALA A 192 -6.10 -16.86 21.98
CA ALA A 192 -7.29 -16.92 22.81
C ALA A 192 -7.80 -18.36 22.91
N PRO A 193 -8.51 -18.72 24.01
CA PRO A 193 -9.28 -19.97 24.04
C PRO A 193 -10.21 -20.04 22.83
N PRO A 194 -10.23 -21.16 22.08
CA PRO A 194 -11.08 -21.29 20.90
C PRO A 194 -12.56 -21.33 21.32
N ILE A 195 -13.42 -20.89 20.41
CA ILE A 195 -14.88 -20.97 20.58
C ILE A 195 -15.43 -22.04 19.64
N THR A 196 -16.42 -22.78 20.11
CA THR A 196 -17.10 -23.81 19.34
C THR A 196 -18.41 -23.26 18.80
N ILE A 197 -18.61 -23.36 17.48
CA ILE A 197 -19.85 -22.98 16.80
C ILE A 197 -20.59 -24.25 16.36
N THR A 198 -21.84 -24.39 16.77
CA THR A 198 -22.71 -25.52 16.39
C THR A 198 -23.76 -25.07 15.38
N VAL A 199 -23.62 -25.51 14.15
CA VAL A 199 -24.54 -25.21 13.05
C VAL A 199 -25.54 -26.35 12.91
N GLN A 200 -26.81 -26.03 13.12
CA GLN A 200 -27.92 -26.97 13.14
C GLN A 200 -28.48 -27.21 11.74
N ASN A 201 -29.05 -28.41 11.53
CA ASN A 201 -29.73 -28.74 10.30
C ASN A 201 -31.04 -27.94 10.18
N PRO A 202 -31.24 -27.13 9.11
CA PRO A 202 -32.46 -26.35 8.96
C PRO A 202 -33.72 -27.21 8.91
N SER A 203 -33.62 -28.45 8.41
CA SER A 203 -34.74 -29.38 8.36
C SER A 203 -35.09 -30.01 9.72
N THR A 204 -34.23 -29.87 10.73
CA THR A 204 -34.55 -30.25 12.12
C THR A 204 -35.03 -29.06 12.95
N VAL A 205 -34.50 -27.86 12.68
CA VAL A 205 -34.95 -26.61 13.33
C VAL A 205 -36.38 -26.28 12.90
N TRP A 206 -36.66 -26.30 11.60
CA TRP A 206 -38.01 -26.20 11.06
C TRP A 206 -38.48 -27.58 10.62
N THR A 207 -39.41 -28.15 11.38
CA THR A 207 -40.08 -29.40 11.03
C THR A 207 -40.79 -29.28 9.68
N ALA A 208 -41.21 -30.41 9.11
CA ALA A 208 -41.94 -30.45 7.85
C ALA A 208 -43.18 -29.51 7.85
N ASN A 209 -43.93 -29.47 8.96
CA ASN A 209 -45.10 -28.58 9.10
C ASN A 209 -44.75 -27.08 9.22
N ASN A 210 -43.50 -26.76 9.57
CA ASN A 210 -42.98 -25.40 9.63
C ASN A 210 -42.12 -25.04 8.41
N THR A 211 -41.94 -25.98 7.48
CA THR A 211 -41.35 -25.71 6.16
C THR A 211 -42.46 -25.53 5.14
N ILE A 212 -42.46 -24.40 4.44
CA ILE A 212 -43.45 -24.06 3.42
C ILE A 212 -42.73 -23.91 2.08
N CYS A 213 -43.07 -24.75 1.10
CA CYS A 213 -42.68 -24.55 -0.29
C CYS A 213 -43.77 -23.77 -1.01
N VAL A 214 -43.38 -22.65 -1.64
CA VAL A 214 -44.29 -21.80 -2.40
C VAL A 214 -43.98 -21.91 -3.89
N SER A 215 -44.99 -22.26 -4.69
CA SER A 215 -44.92 -22.19 -6.16
C SER A 215 -46.20 -21.68 -6.78
N THR A 216 -46.11 -20.56 -7.51
CA THR A 216 -47.25 -19.95 -8.19
C THR A 216 -47.75 -20.82 -9.34
N SER A 217 -46.90 -21.66 -9.94
CA SER A 217 -47.28 -22.64 -10.97
C SER A 217 -47.77 -23.99 -10.40
N SER A 218 -47.89 -24.12 -9.07
CA SER A 218 -48.18 -25.38 -8.38
C SER A 218 -47.14 -26.49 -8.63
N ASN A 219 -45.89 -26.11 -8.92
CA ASN A 219 -44.79 -27.05 -9.17
C ASN A 219 -43.89 -27.22 -7.93
N PHE A 220 -44.03 -28.35 -7.26
CA PHE A 220 -43.30 -28.65 -6.02
C PHE A 220 -42.12 -29.61 -6.22
N ASN A 221 -41.66 -29.81 -7.47
CA ASN A 221 -40.48 -30.63 -7.72
C ASN A 221 -39.24 -30.00 -7.06
N GLY A 222 -38.56 -30.79 -6.23
CA GLY A 222 -37.42 -30.34 -5.41
C GLY A 222 -37.80 -29.72 -4.05
N CYS A 223 -39.09 -29.67 -3.71
CA CYS A 223 -39.54 -29.29 -2.36
C CYS A 223 -39.16 -30.38 -1.34
N PRO A 224 -38.65 -30.04 -0.14
CA PRO A 224 -38.34 -31.04 0.88
C PRO A 224 -39.56 -31.88 1.27
N SER A 225 -39.34 -33.18 1.47
CA SER A 225 -40.42 -34.13 1.78
C SER A 225 -41.22 -33.73 3.03
N GLY A 226 -42.54 -33.89 2.96
CA GLY A 226 -43.47 -33.54 4.04
C GLY A 226 -43.74 -32.05 4.24
N SER A 227 -43.05 -31.16 3.53
CA SER A 227 -43.26 -29.71 3.65
C SER A 227 -44.66 -29.30 3.22
N VAL A 228 -45.19 -28.26 3.87
CA VAL A 228 -46.43 -27.61 3.46
C VAL A 228 -46.24 -27.02 2.06
N ARG A 229 -47.24 -27.20 1.19
CA ARG A 229 -47.22 -26.71 -0.20
C ARG A 229 -48.24 -25.61 -0.37
N MET A 230 -47.81 -24.45 -0.87
CA MET A 230 -48.67 -23.30 -1.09
C MET A 230 -48.44 -22.72 -2.49
N THR A 231 -49.48 -22.09 -3.05
CA THR A 231 -49.40 -21.38 -4.33
C THR A 231 -49.26 -19.87 -4.17
N THR A 232 -49.38 -19.38 -2.93
CA THR A 232 -49.23 -17.98 -2.53
C THR A 232 -48.31 -17.89 -1.30
N LEU A 233 -47.70 -16.72 -1.10
CA LEU A 233 -46.89 -16.46 0.10
C LEU A 233 -47.76 -16.59 1.37
N PRO A 234 -47.22 -17.11 2.48
CA PRO A 234 -47.94 -17.14 3.75
C PRO A 234 -48.15 -15.73 4.29
N THR A 235 -49.22 -15.53 5.06
CA THR A 235 -49.54 -14.24 5.69
C THR A 235 -48.75 -13.97 6.97
N ARG A 236 -48.09 -14.98 7.54
CA ARG A 236 -47.21 -14.89 8.72
C ARG A 236 -45.98 -15.76 8.51
N PHE A 237 -44.81 -15.23 8.90
CA PHE A 237 -43.53 -15.92 8.72
C PHE A 237 -42.95 -16.45 10.04
N ASN A 238 -43.43 -15.98 11.20
CA ASN A 238 -42.95 -16.37 12.53
C ASN A 238 -42.71 -17.88 12.68
N GLY A 239 -41.47 -18.26 13.01
CA GLY A 239 -41.07 -19.65 13.23
C GLY A 239 -41.18 -20.53 11.97
N LYS A 240 -41.09 -19.96 10.76
CA LYS A 240 -41.22 -20.69 9.49
C LYS A 240 -39.95 -20.64 8.64
N ARG A 241 -39.72 -21.75 7.94
CA ARG A 241 -38.83 -21.84 6.80
C ARG A 241 -39.64 -21.81 5.51
N VAL A 242 -39.61 -20.68 4.79
CA VAL A 242 -40.33 -20.50 3.53
C VAL A 242 -39.35 -20.62 2.36
N LEU A 243 -39.60 -21.57 1.47
CA LEU A 243 -38.77 -21.86 0.30
C LEU A 243 -39.54 -21.49 -0.95
N LEU A 244 -39.02 -20.52 -1.70
CA LEU A 244 -39.61 -20.06 -2.95
C LEU A 244 -39.05 -20.86 -4.13
N ARG A 245 -39.91 -21.27 -5.05
CA ARG A 245 -39.46 -22.01 -6.23
C ARG A 245 -38.61 -21.13 -7.13
N ARG A 246 -37.44 -21.62 -7.52
CA ARG A 246 -36.58 -20.94 -8.50
C ARG A 246 -37.27 -20.76 -9.85
N GLY A 247 -37.04 -19.61 -10.48
CA GLY A 247 -37.60 -19.22 -11.79
C GLY A 247 -39.01 -18.61 -11.74
N GLU A 248 -39.62 -18.46 -10.56
CA GLU A 248 -40.94 -17.87 -10.41
C GLU A 248 -40.90 -16.48 -9.78
N THR A 249 -41.99 -15.73 -9.95
CA THR A 249 -42.20 -14.39 -9.40
C THR A 249 -43.27 -14.44 -8.31
N PHE A 250 -43.02 -13.74 -7.21
CA PHE A 250 -43.89 -13.64 -6.05
C PHE A 250 -44.13 -12.17 -5.69
N GLY A 251 -45.16 -11.92 -4.88
CA GLY A 251 -45.45 -10.58 -4.35
C GLY A 251 -44.43 -10.13 -3.29
N ASP A 252 -44.80 -9.08 -2.55
CA ASP A 252 -43.99 -8.56 -1.45
C ASP A 252 -43.86 -9.58 -0.30
N VAL A 253 -42.66 -9.66 0.25
CA VAL A 253 -42.38 -10.33 1.51
C VAL A 253 -42.50 -9.29 2.63
N GLN A 254 -43.56 -9.40 3.42
CA GLN A 254 -43.84 -8.52 4.56
C GLN A 254 -43.62 -9.32 5.85
N ILE A 255 -42.47 -9.13 6.48
CA ILE A 255 -42.15 -9.71 7.79
C ILE A 255 -42.78 -8.82 8.86
N ALA A 256 -43.58 -9.39 9.74
CA ALA A 256 -44.21 -8.64 10.81
C ALA A 256 -43.18 -8.26 11.90
N SER A 257 -43.46 -7.21 12.66
CA SER A 257 -42.56 -6.79 13.76
C SER A 257 -42.42 -7.83 14.88
N THR A 258 -43.33 -8.81 14.94
CA THR A 258 -43.36 -9.91 15.91
C THR A 258 -42.80 -11.23 15.37
N ASP A 259 -42.34 -11.25 14.11
CA ASP A 259 -41.82 -12.48 13.52
C ASP A 259 -40.38 -12.71 14.01
N ASP A 260 -40.13 -13.92 14.52
CA ASP A 260 -38.84 -14.44 14.98
C ASP A 260 -38.53 -15.78 14.29
N GLN A 261 -37.25 -16.15 14.19
CA GLN A 261 -36.78 -17.43 13.64
C GLN A 261 -37.35 -17.72 12.26
N VAL A 262 -37.11 -16.81 11.33
CA VAL A 262 -37.60 -16.89 9.95
C VAL A 262 -36.46 -17.19 9.00
N LEU A 263 -36.65 -18.18 8.12
CA LEU A 263 -35.77 -18.38 6.96
C LEU A 263 -36.60 -18.28 5.68
N ILE A 264 -36.25 -17.35 4.81
CA ILE A 264 -36.77 -17.27 3.45
C ILE A 264 -35.64 -17.58 2.48
N GLY A 265 -35.78 -18.68 1.76
CA GLY A 265 -34.80 -19.19 0.83
C GLY A 265 -35.45 -19.77 -0.42
N THR A 266 -34.76 -20.71 -1.07
CA THR A 266 -35.22 -21.25 -2.36
C THR A 266 -35.19 -22.77 -2.39
N TYR A 267 -35.98 -23.34 -3.29
CA TYR A 267 -35.88 -24.75 -3.68
C TYR A 267 -35.91 -24.88 -5.20
N SER A 268 -35.61 -26.10 -5.70
CA SER A 268 -35.39 -26.41 -7.11
C SER A 268 -34.14 -25.74 -7.72
N THR A 269 -33.92 -25.95 -9.01
CA THR A 269 -32.80 -25.39 -9.79
C THR A 269 -33.28 -24.23 -10.67
N GLY A 270 -32.36 -23.39 -11.17
CA GLY A 270 -32.67 -22.30 -12.11
C GLY A 270 -32.40 -20.90 -11.55
N LEU A 271 -33.05 -19.89 -12.13
CA LEU A 271 -32.90 -18.49 -11.73
C LEU A 271 -33.41 -18.25 -10.30
N LYS A 272 -32.84 -17.27 -9.60
CA LYS A 272 -33.35 -16.85 -8.28
C LYS A 272 -34.82 -16.40 -8.42
N PRO A 273 -35.71 -16.78 -7.49
CA PRO A 273 -37.08 -16.31 -7.50
C PRO A 273 -37.13 -14.79 -7.33
N GLN A 274 -38.05 -14.16 -8.03
CA GLN A 274 -38.26 -12.72 -7.96
C GLN A 274 -39.27 -12.38 -6.87
N VAL A 275 -38.94 -11.41 -6.02
CA VAL A 275 -39.85 -10.77 -5.06
C VAL A 275 -39.79 -9.27 -5.26
N SER A 276 -40.93 -8.59 -5.10
CA SER A 276 -40.99 -7.14 -5.30
C SER A 276 -40.24 -6.38 -4.20
N ASN A 277 -40.67 -6.54 -2.94
CA ASN A 277 -40.03 -5.94 -1.78
C ASN A 277 -39.77 -7.00 -0.70
N VAL A 278 -38.77 -6.78 0.13
CA VAL A 278 -38.61 -7.45 1.42
C VAL A 278 -38.61 -6.40 2.51
N ARG A 279 -39.67 -6.36 3.31
CA ARG A 279 -39.82 -5.35 4.38
C ARG A 279 -39.99 -6.02 5.73
N LEU A 280 -39.12 -5.64 6.64
CA LEU A 280 -39.21 -5.98 8.05
C LEU A 280 -39.95 -4.83 8.73
N SER A 281 -41.23 -5.10 9.00
CA SER A 281 -42.17 -4.12 9.52
C SER A 281 -41.73 -3.61 10.88
N GLY A 282 -42.00 -2.34 11.14
CA GLY A 282 -41.85 -1.70 12.43
C GLY A 282 -43.14 -0.98 12.81
N GLY A 283 -43.27 -0.61 14.08
CA GLY A 283 -44.46 0.02 14.61
C GLY A 283 -44.15 1.00 15.73
N ASN A 284 -45.17 1.76 16.13
CA ASN A 284 -45.06 2.81 17.15
C ASN A 284 -45.93 2.55 18.38
N THR A 285 -46.57 1.39 18.48
CA THR A 285 -47.55 1.03 19.53
C THR A 285 -47.20 -0.23 20.31
N VAL A 286 -46.39 -1.14 19.76
CA VAL A 286 -45.99 -2.40 20.41
C VAL A 286 -44.47 -2.57 20.29
N ALA A 287 -43.82 -2.85 21.42
CA ALA A 287 -42.37 -2.99 21.53
C ALA A 287 -41.87 -4.39 21.12
N ASP A 288 -42.26 -4.83 19.93
CA ASP A 288 -41.82 -6.09 19.32
C ASP A 288 -41.05 -5.78 18.04
N TRP A 289 -39.92 -6.46 17.85
CA TRP A 289 -39.00 -6.20 16.75
C TRP A 289 -38.57 -7.51 16.08
N PRO A 290 -38.39 -7.53 14.74
CA PRO A 290 -37.96 -8.72 14.03
C PRO A 290 -36.60 -9.22 14.51
N ASP A 291 -36.50 -10.54 14.69
CA ASP A 291 -35.33 -11.18 15.26
C ASP A 291 -35.02 -12.53 14.59
N ASP A 292 -33.74 -12.89 14.46
CA ASP A 292 -33.27 -14.13 13.81
C ASP A 292 -33.92 -14.37 12.41
N ILE A 293 -33.74 -13.38 11.52
CA ILE A 293 -34.34 -13.37 10.17
C ILE A 293 -33.26 -13.63 9.11
N THR A 294 -33.42 -14.67 8.30
CA THR A 294 -32.56 -14.96 7.15
C THR A 294 -33.32 -14.81 5.85
N ILE A 295 -32.84 -13.94 4.96
CA ILE A 295 -33.34 -13.75 3.60
C ILE A 295 -32.20 -14.09 2.64
N MET A 296 -32.38 -15.12 1.80
CA MET A 296 -31.29 -15.60 0.96
C MET A 296 -31.70 -16.05 -0.43
N ASP A 297 -30.75 -15.93 -1.36
CA ASP A 297 -30.84 -16.43 -2.74
C ASP A 297 -32.04 -15.89 -3.54
N LEU A 298 -32.49 -14.67 -3.23
CA LEU A 298 -33.60 -14.00 -3.92
C LEU A 298 -33.12 -12.99 -4.96
N ASN A 299 -33.98 -12.68 -5.93
CA ASN A 299 -33.89 -11.49 -6.76
C ASN A 299 -34.95 -10.48 -6.27
N ILE A 300 -34.53 -9.46 -5.54
CA ILE A 300 -35.41 -8.44 -4.95
C ILE A 300 -35.45 -7.25 -5.90
N THR A 301 -36.60 -7.01 -6.53
CA THR A 301 -36.69 -6.06 -7.64
C THR A 301 -36.89 -4.60 -7.22
N ASN A 302 -37.14 -4.33 -5.94
CA ASN A 302 -37.25 -2.96 -5.43
C ASN A 302 -36.29 -2.74 -4.26
N SER A 303 -36.68 -3.07 -3.03
CA SER A 303 -35.80 -2.84 -1.87
C SER A 303 -35.93 -3.89 -0.77
N PHE A 304 -34.85 -3.98 0.00
CA PHE A 304 -34.82 -4.60 1.30
C PHE A 304 -34.80 -3.51 2.37
N GLY A 305 -35.70 -3.56 3.35
CA GLY A 305 -35.79 -2.52 4.37
C GLY A 305 -36.14 -3.05 5.75
N ILE A 306 -35.39 -2.60 6.76
CA ILE A 306 -35.75 -2.70 8.18
C ILE A 306 -36.34 -1.35 8.56
N VAL A 307 -37.63 -1.29 8.87
CA VAL A 307 -38.33 0.00 9.02
C VAL A 307 -37.91 0.74 10.30
N THR A 308 -37.89 0.06 11.45
CA THR A 308 -37.63 0.70 12.76
C THR A 308 -36.40 0.14 13.45
N THR A 309 -36.39 -1.12 13.83
CA THR A 309 -35.19 -1.80 14.37
C THR A 309 -35.39 -3.32 14.29
N GLY A 310 -34.35 -4.08 14.60
CA GLY A 310 -34.34 -5.54 14.58
C GLY A 310 -32.96 -6.09 14.91
N SER A 311 -32.89 -7.40 15.16
CA SER A 311 -31.65 -8.08 15.55
C SER A 311 -31.41 -9.38 14.81
N ARG A 312 -30.13 -9.74 14.61
CA ARG A 312 -29.73 -11.03 14.01
C ARG A 312 -30.36 -11.24 12.63
N ILE A 313 -30.18 -10.26 11.75
CA ILE A 313 -30.80 -10.25 10.42
C ILE A 313 -29.72 -10.52 9.35
N LEU A 314 -29.90 -11.54 8.52
CA LEU A 314 -28.99 -11.93 7.45
C LEU A 314 -29.65 -11.71 6.07
N LEU A 315 -29.08 -10.81 5.28
CA LEU A 315 -29.35 -10.70 3.85
C LEU A 315 -28.19 -11.34 3.08
N TYR A 316 -28.43 -12.49 2.46
CA TYR A 316 -27.36 -13.35 1.93
C TYR A 316 -27.55 -13.78 0.49
N ARG A 317 -26.55 -13.48 -0.37
CA ARG A 317 -26.56 -13.88 -1.79
C ARG A 317 -27.82 -13.43 -2.52
N CYS A 318 -28.35 -12.25 -2.23
CA CYS A 318 -29.46 -11.67 -2.97
C CYS A 318 -28.99 -10.81 -4.15
N ILE A 319 -29.87 -10.59 -5.12
CA ILE A 319 -29.69 -9.64 -6.23
C ILE A 319 -30.67 -8.50 -6.01
N LEU A 320 -30.17 -7.27 -6.05
CA LEU A 320 -30.93 -6.01 -6.01
C LEU A 320 -30.36 -5.10 -7.11
N SER A 321 -30.73 -5.38 -8.36
CA SER A 321 -30.10 -4.78 -9.54
C SER A 321 -31.07 -4.04 -10.47
N THR A 322 -32.29 -3.80 -10.03
CA THR A 322 -33.31 -3.03 -10.76
C THR A 322 -33.52 -1.68 -10.07
N PRO A 323 -34.03 -0.66 -10.79
CA PRO A 323 -34.20 0.68 -10.23
C PRO A 323 -35.08 0.65 -9.00
N SER A 324 -34.58 1.20 -7.90
CA SER A 324 -35.35 1.37 -6.67
C SER A 324 -36.36 2.51 -6.85
N THR A 325 -37.57 2.30 -6.37
CA THR A 325 -38.57 3.36 -6.16
C THR A 325 -38.47 4.00 -4.77
N SER A 326 -37.61 3.45 -3.89
CA SER A 326 -37.31 3.99 -2.57
C SER A 326 -35.98 4.73 -2.52
N GLU A 327 -35.82 5.58 -1.49
CA GLU A 327 -34.61 6.36 -1.22
C GLU A 327 -33.34 5.50 -1.15
N SER A 328 -33.46 4.26 -0.69
CA SER A 328 -32.40 3.25 -0.78
C SER A 328 -32.84 1.90 -1.29
N GLN A 329 -31.88 1.12 -1.78
CA GLN A 329 -32.07 -0.28 -2.15
C GLN A 329 -32.00 -1.20 -0.92
N VAL A 330 -31.11 -0.87 0.03
CA VAL A 330 -30.98 -1.51 1.33
C VAL A 330 -31.05 -0.45 2.42
N ASP A 331 -32.13 -0.49 3.20
CA ASP A 331 -32.39 0.42 4.32
C ASP A 331 -32.29 -0.31 5.66
N VAL A 332 -31.44 0.17 6.56
CA VAL A 332 -31.34 -0.33 7.93
C VAL A 332 -31.79 0.75 8.91
N ALA A 333 -33.07 0.69 9.27
CA ALA A 333 -33.68 1.46 10.36
C ALA A 333 -33.62 2.98 10.16
N SER A 334 -33.71 3.47 8.92
CA SER A 334 -33.68 4.91 8.65
C SER A 334 -34.78 5.69 9.38
N ALA A 335 -35.97 5.09 9.52
CA ALA A 335 -37.10 5.72 10.17
C ALA A 335 -37.06 5.64 11.72
N LEU A 336 -36.06 5.00 12.33
CA LEU A 336 -35.99 4.80 13.78
C LEU A 336 -36.24 6.08 14.59
N LYS A 337 -35.57 7.18 14.24
CA LYS A 337 -35.73 8.47 14.92
C LYS A 337 -37.16 9.00 14.82
N TYR A 338 -37.77 8.89 13.64
CA TYR A 338 -39.16 9.31 13.42
C TYR A 338 -40.12 8.56 14.36
N TYR A 339 -39.96 7.24 14.47
CA TYR A 339 -40.76 6.40 15.38
C TYR A 339 -40.53 6.73 16.86
N MET A 340 -39.30 7.07 17.26
CA MET A 340 -39.01 7.51 18.61
C MET A 340 -39.66 8.85 18.97
N ASP A 341 -39.67 9.80 18.04
CA ASP A 341 -40.18 11.16 18.28
C ASP A 341 -41.71 11.26 18.22
N HIS A 342 -42.33 10.46 17.35
CA HIS A 342 -43.77 10.54 17.05
C HIS A 342 -44.55 9.29 17.50
N GLY A 343 -43.87 8.30 18.06
CA GLY A 343 -44.48 7.07 18.53
C GLY A 343 -45.02 7.17 19.95
N SER A 344 -45.77 6.13 20.34
CA SER A 344 -46.36 6.02 21.68
C SER A 344 -45.54 5.18 22.66
N LEU A 345 -44.46 4.54 22.18
CA LEU A 345 -43.57 3.72 22.99
C LEU A 345 -42.52 4.57 23.72
N PRO A 346 -42.16 4.24 24.97
CA PRO A 346 -41.06 4.89 25.67
C PRO A 346 -39.71 4.57 24.99
N LEU A 347 -38.72 5.45 25.14
CA LEU A 347 -37.38 5.28 24.55
C LEU A 347 -36.70 3.95 24.94
N SER A 348 -36.98 3.44 26.14
CA SER A 348 -36.46 2.15 26.63
C SER A 348 -36.99 0.94 25.88
N SER A 349 -38.05 1.09 25.09
CA SER A 349 -38.61 0.02 24.24
C SER A 349 -37.87 -0.13 22.90
N TYR A 350 -37.10 0.88 22.50
CA TYR A 350 -36.31 0.84 21.27
C TYR A 350 -34.88 0.38 21.56
N TYR A 351 -34.32 -0.34 20.61
CA TYR A 351 -32.91 -0.66 20.60
C TYR A 351 -32.28 -0.34 19.25
N TRP A 352 -30.98 -0.10 19.23
CA TRP A 352 -30.22 0.10 18.00
C TRP A 352 -30.17 -1.20 17.19
N PRO A 353 -30.42 -1.17 15.86
CA PRO A 353 -30.35 -2.36 15.04
C PRO A 353 -28.96 -2.99 15.14
N HIS A 354 -28.93 -4.29 15.43
CA HIS A 354 -27.68 -4.97 15.72
C HIS A 354 -27.60 -6.39 15.19
N GLU A 355 -26.38 -6.88 15.00
CA GLU A 355 -26.14 -8.16 14.35
C GLU A 355 -26.83 -8.21 12.96
N ILE A 356 -26.67 -7.13 12.20
CA ILE A 356 -27.15 -7.01 10.82
C ILE A 356 -26.02 -7.47 9.90
N PHE A 357 -26.27 -8.51 9.12
CA PHE A 357 -25.33 -9.13 8.21
C PHE A 357 -25.78 -8.94 6.77
N ILE A 358 -25.06 -8.10 6.02
CA ILE A 358 -25.25 -7.92 4.59
C ILE A 358 -24.10 -8.61 3.89
N VAL A 359 -24.34 -9.80 3.33
CA VAL A 359 -23.27 -10.73 2.90
C VAL A 359 -23.46 -11.23 1.46
N GLU A 360 -22.42 -11.11 0.64
CA GLU A 360 -22.36 -11.65 -0.74
C GLU A 360 -23.51 -11.23 -1.68
N ASN A 361 -24.08 -10.04 -1.48
CA ASN A 361 -25.16 -9.52 -2.31
C ASN A 361 -24.64 -8.78 -3.54
N ASN A 362 -25.45 -8.75 -4.59
CA ASN A 362 -25.24 -7.88 -5.74
C ASN A 362 -26.26 -6.73 -5.70
N ILE A 363 -25.82 -5.57 -5.23
CA ILE A 363 -26.64 -4.38 -4.95
C ILE A 363 -26.22 -3.28 -5.94
N GLN A 364 -26.75 -3.30 -7.15
CA GLN A 364 -26.20 -2.47 -8.22
C GLN A 364 -26.73 -1.05 -8.26
N GLY A 365 -27.90 -0.77 -7.66
CA GLY A 365 -28.63 0.49 -7.82
C GLY A 365 -28.89 0.85 -9.30
N GLU A 366 -30.04 1.38 -9.66
CA GLU A 366 -30.23 1.91 -11.01
C GLU A 366 -31.03 3.19 -10.92
N LEU A 367 -30.51 4.26 -11.51
CA LEU A 367 -31.18 5.56 -11.52
C LEU A 367 -32.43 5.48 -12.40
N SER A 368 -33.58 5.77 -11.82
CA SER A 368 -34.81 5.95 -12.59
C SER A 368 -34.65 7.07 -13.61
N SER A 369 -35.07 6.88 -14.87
CA SER A 369 -35.14 7.97 -15.84
C SER A 369 -36.20 9.01 -15.42
N GLY A 370 -35.78 10.17 -14.94
CA GLY A 370 -36.68 11.25 -14.48
C GLY A 370 -36.07 12.10 -13.36
N ASN A 371 -36.83 13.08 -12.85
CA ASN A 371 -36.35 14.10 -11.91
C ASN A 371 -35.98 13.58 -10.50
N ASP A 372 -36.44 12.38 -10.11
CA ASP A 372 -36.33 11.90 -8.72
C ASP A 372 -35.03 11.13 -8.41
N HIS A 373 -34.22 10.78 -9.42
CA HIS A 373 -32.90 10.11 -9.32
C HIS A 373 -32.75 9.11 -8.14
N MET A 374 -33.63 8.11 -8.08
CA MET A 374 -33.61 7.06 -7.05
C MET A 374 -32.80 5.83 -7.50
N PRO A 375 -32.09 5.12 -6.60
CA PRO A 375 -31.95 5.41 -5.17
C PRO A 375 -30.98 6.56 -4.87
N VAL A 376 -31.25 7.31 -3.81
CA VAL A 376 -30.35 8.34 -3.26
C VAL A 376 -29.10 7.72 -2.64
N VAL A 377 -29.29 6.62 -1.92
CA VAL A 377 -28.17 5.83 -1.37
C VAL A 377 -28.39 4.36 -1.67
N THR A 378 -27.38 3.62 -2.11
CA THR A 378 -27.54 2.18 -2.38
C THR A 378 -27.80 1.41 -1.08
N LEU A 379 -26.97 1.62 -0.05
CA LEU A 379 -27.08 1.02 1.28
C LEU A 379 -26.92 2.08 2.36
N MET A 380 -27.90 2.21 3.26
CA MET A 380 -27.85 3.18 4.35
C MET A 380 -28.33 2.63 5.70
N GLY A 381 -28.05 3.38 6.78
CA GLY A 381 -28.74 3.19 8.05
C GLY A 381 -27.84 3.21 9.29
N TYR A 382 -28.35 2.61 10.36
CA TYR A 382 -27.66 2.44 11.65
C TYR A 382 -27.13 1.01 11.79
N PHE A 383 -25.90 0.85 12.28
CA PHE A 383 -25.25 -0.46 12.36
C PHE A 383 -24.51 -0.62 13.70
N MET A 384 -24.98 -1.53 14.56
CA MET A 384 -24.27 -1.92 15.78
C MET A 384 -23.90 -3.40 15.73
N ASN A 385 -22.68 -3.79 16.10
CA ASN A 385 -22.23 -5.20 16.08
C ASN A 385 -22.55 -5.89 14.73
N SER A 386 -22.28 -5.20 13.61
CA SER A 386 -22.86 -5.53 12.30
C SER A 386 -21.81 -5.63 11.20
N VAL A 387 -22.19 -6.24 10.08
CA VAL A 387 -21.27 -6.65 9.02
C VAL A 387 -21.81 -6.30 7.65
N ILE A 388 -20.95 -5.71 6.82
CA ILE A 388 -21.15 -5.54 5.39
C ILE A 388 -19.98 -6.25 4.71
N MET A 389 -20.18 -7.44 4.14
CA MET A 389 -19.05 -8.20 3.56
C MET A 389 -19.31 -8.91 2.23
N GLY A 390 -18.32 -8.89 1.35
CA GLY A 390 -18.38 -9.64 0.08
C GLY A 390 -19.40 -9.11 -0.94
N ASN A 391 -19.97 -7.92 -0.73
CA ASN A 391 -21.02 -7.38 -1.59
C ASN A 391 -20.43 -6.62 -2.79
N GLN A 392 -21.14 -6.66 -3.91
CA GLN A 392 -20.99 -5.67 -4.98
C GLN A 392 -22.02 -4.58 -4.74
N ILE A 393 -21.58 -3.34 -4.53
CA ILE A 393 -22.43 -2.19 -4.22
C ILE A 393 -22.09 -1.10 -5.22
N ASN A 394 -23.06 -0.68 -6.03
CA ASN A 394 -22.83 0.38 -7.00
C ASN A 394 -24.07 1.27 -7.17
N LYS A 395 -23.88 2.34 -7.95
CA LYS A 395 -24.87 3.31 -8.46
C LYS A 395 -25.88 3.85 -7.45
N ALA A 396 -25.81 5.15 -7.20
CA ALA A 396 -26.80 5.90 -6.43
C ALA A 396 -26.65 7.39 -6.77
N SER A 397 -27.70 8.19 -6.65
CA SER A 397 -27.56 9.62 -6.96
C SER A 397 -26.68 10.36 -5.95
N GLN A 398 -26.51 9.84 -4.72
CA GLN A 398 -25.59 10.38 -3.73
C GLN A 398 -24.53 9.40 -3.25
N HIS A 399 -24.81 8.52 -2.29
CA HIS A 399 -23.78 7.70 -1.65
C HIS A 399 -23.98 6.22 -1.98
N SER A 400 -22.93 5.42 -2.12
CA SER A 400 -23.14 3.97 -2.25
C SER A 400 -23.38 3.33 -0.89
N VAL A 401 -22.53 3.65 0.09
CA VAL A 401 -22.69 3.23 1.48
C VAL A 401 -22.70 4.46 2.36
N ARG A 402 -23.76 4.66 3.14
CA ARG A 402 -23.85 5.76 4.11
C ARG A 402 -24.32 5.28 5.47
N LEU A 403 -23.41 5.30 6.44
CA LEU A 403 -23.72 4.91 7.82
C LEU A 403 -23.95 6.16 8.66
N TRP A 404 -25.15 6.26 9.23
CA TRP A 404 -25.54 7.42 10.05
C TRP A 404 -25.01 7.35 11.47
N ALA A 405 -24.90 6.13 12.01
CA ALA A 405 -24.11 5.82 13.19
C ALA A 405 -23.63 4.37 13.11
N ALA A 406 -22.39 4.13 13.53
CA ALA A 406 -21.74 2.82 13.46
C ALA A 406 -20.99 2.51 14.76
N ASN A 407 -21.28 1.36 15.37
CA ASN A 407 -20.50 0.85 16.50
C ASN A 407 -20.16 -0.63 16.34
N GLN A 408 -18.88 -1.01 16.49
CA GLN A 408 -18.41 -2.39 16.30
C GLN A 408 -18.83 -2.96 14.93
N VAL A 409 -18.43 -2.27 13.86
CA VAL A 409 -18.84 -2.60 12.48
C VAL A 409 -17.65 -3.09 11.66
N LEU A 410 -17.88 -4.17 10.90
CA LEU A 410 -16.94 -4.70 9.90
C LEU A 410 -17.46 -4.43 8.48
N ILE A 411 -16.72 -3.65 7.69
CA ILE A 411 -16.95 -3.44 6.26
C ILE A 411 -15.78 -4.10 5.52
N ALA A 412 -15.98 -5.30 4.96
CA ALA A 412 -14.87 -6.05 4.38
C ALA A 412 -15.14 -6.82 3.08
N HIS A 413 -14.13 -6.93 2.22
CA HIS A 413 -14.22 -7.69 0.97
C HIS A 413 -15.31 -7.22 0.00
N ASN A 414 -15.81 -6.00 0.14
CA ASN A 414 -16.82 -5.44 -0.76
C ASN A 414 -16.16 -4.79 -1.98
N SER A 415 -16.94 -4.65 -3.05
CA SER A 415 -16.64 -3.80 -4.20
C SER A 415 -17.65 -2.67 -4.16
N VAL A 416 -17.22 -1.48 -3.75
CA VAL A 416 -18.09 -0.29 -3.59
C VAL A 416 -17.75 0.70 -4.69
N GLY A 417 -18.52 0.70 -5.77
CA GLY A 417 -18.18 1.40 -7.01
C GLY A 417 -18.36 2.92 -6.93
N GLY A 418 -19.49 3.39 -6.40
CA GLY A 418 -19.74 4.82 -6.26
C GLY A 418 -20.13 5.55 -7.56
N ASP A 419 -20.62 4.87 -8.60
CA ASP A 419 -21.05 5.55 -9.82
C ASP A 419 -22.25 6.49 -9.52
N HIS A 420 -21.98 7.75 -9.22
CA HIS A 420 -22.99 8.73 -8.82
C HIS A 420 -23.59 9.47 -10.01
N ASP A 421 -24.76 10.06 -9.84
CA ASP A 421 -25.25 11.01 -10.84
C ASP A 421 -24.44 12.30 -10.72
N PRO A 422 -23.68 12.72 -11.76
CA PRO A 422 -22.96 13.97 -11.69
C PRO A 422 -23.96 15.14 -11.61
N VAL A 423 -23.78 16.03 -10.62
CA VAL A 423 -24.61 17.24 -10.45
C VAL A 423 -24.67 18.09 -11.74
N GLN A 424 -23.61 18.03 -12.55
CA GLN A 424 -23.52 18.58 -13.91
C GLN A 424 -22.57 17.69 -14.77
N PRO A 425 -22.78 17.55 -16.10
CA PRO A 425 -22.02 16.63 -16.97
C PRO A 425 -20.48 16.78 -17.01
N ASN A 426 -19.91 17.78 -16.35
CA ASN A 426 -18.46 18.05 -16.33
C ASN A 426 -17.95 18.64 -14.99
N GLN A 427 -18.66 18.41 -13.87
CA GLN A 427 -18.19 18.84 -12.55
C GLN A 427 -17.88 17.64 -11.66
N PRO A 428 -16.86 17.75 -10.77
CA PRO A 428 -16.60 16.71 -9.78
C PRO A 428 -17.78 16.57 -8.83
N GLY A 429 -18.28 15.35 -8.66
CA GLY A 429 -19.26 15.05 -7.61
C GLY A 429 -18.61 15.13 -6.22
N ILE A 430 -19.29 15.74 -5.24
CA ILE A 430 -18.80 15.81 -3.84
C ILE A 430 -19.30 14.65 -2.96
N ARG A 431 -19.84 13.60 -3.59
CA ARG A 431 -20.41 12.44 -2.89
C ARG A 431 -19.37 11.32 -2.77
N HIS A 432 -19.73 10.25 -2.05
CA HIS A 432 -18.77 9.26 -1.58
C HIS A 432 -19.26 7.84 -1.85
N ALA A 433 -18.33 6.97 -2.25
CA ALA A 433 -18.55 5.54 -2.25
C ALA A 433 -18.84 5.03 -0.83
N ILE A 434 -18.06 5.47 0.17
CA ILE A 434 -18.30 5.14 1.59
C ILE A 434 -18.34 6.43 2.42
N LYS A 435 -19.45 6.67 3.12
CA LYS A 435 -19.63 7.77 4.08
C LYS A 435 -19.97 7.22 5.46
N ILE A 436 -19.21 7.64 6.46
CA ILE A 436 -19.49 7.37 7.88
C ILE A 436 -19.56 8.70 8.60
N HIS A 437 -20.66 8.89 9.31
CA HIS A 437 -20.82 9.96 10.28
C HIS A 437 -21.44 9.42 11.57
N SER A 438 -21.90 10.28 12.47
CA SER A 438 -22.57 9.87 13.71
C SER A 438 -23.75 10.79 14.03
N ASN A 439 -24.35 10.62 15.21
CA ASN A 439 -25.47 11.43 15.69
C ASN A 439 -25.12 12.29 16.92
N GLY A 440 -23.87 12.23 17.41
CA GLY A 440 -23.49 12.89 18.67
C GLY A 440 -22.14 12.47 19.23
N LEU A 441 -21.94 12.72 20.53
CA LEU A 441 -20.70 12.42 21.27
C LEU A 441 -20.85 11.30 22.31
N ASN A 442 -22.08 10.88 22.61
CA ASN A 442 -22.33 9.93 23.69
C ASN A 442 -21.74 8.55 23.38
N SER A 443 -21.29 7.86 24.42
CA SER A 443 -20.79 6.49 24.30
C SER A 443 -21.94 5.54 24.00
N TYR A 444 -21.71 4.64 23.05
CA TYR A 444 -22.56 3.46 22.88
C TYR A 444 -22.20 2.42 23.97
N ASN A 445 -23.12 2.20 24.91
CA ASN A 445 -22.91 1.31 26.07
C ASN A 445 -23.86 0.11 26.11
N SER A 446 -24.92 0.12 25.30
CA SER A 446 -26.00 -0.88 25.28
C SER A 446 -26.76 -0.78 23.97
N HIS A 447 -27.40 -1.88 23.53
CA HIS A 447 -28.36 -1.81 22.43
C HIS A 447 -29.58 -0.95 22.80
N ASN A 448 -29.95 -0.85 24.07
CA ASN A 448 -31.13 -0.12 24.52
C ASN A 448 -30.97 1.40 24.38
N ILE A 449 -31.83 2.02 23.56
CA ILE A 449 -31.76 3.46 23.26
C ILE A 449 -32.12 4.32 24.48
N GLY A 450 -33.03 3.87 25.34
CA GLY A 450 -33.34 4.55 26.60
C GLY A 450 -32.14 4.68 27.54
N THR A 451 -31.16 3.77 27.41
CA THR A 451 -29.93 3.81 28.22
C THR A 451 -28.81 4.60 27.53
N THR A 452 -28.60 4.42 26.22
CA THR A 452 -27.51 5.07 25.49
C THR A 452 -27.84 6.48 24.99
N GLY A 453 -29.12 6.79 24.84
CA GLY A 453 -29.59 7.91 24.04
C GLY A 453 -29.38 7.70 22.55
N PHE A 454 -29.88 8.65 21.75
CA PHE A 454 -29.80 8.62 20.28
C PHE A 454 -28.55 9.33 19.73
N ASN A 455 -28.02 10.30 20.47
CA ASN A 455 -26.90 11.16 20.05
C ASN A 455 -25.54 10.49 20.35
N ILE A 456 -25.34 9.31 19.77
CA ILE A 456 -24.12 8.52 19.95
C ILE A 456 -23.06 8.88 18.92
N ARG A 457 -21.80 8.70 19.31
CA ARG A 457 -20.67 8.73 18.38
C ARG A 457 -20.52 7.41 17.62
N SER A 458 -19.93 7.49 16.43
CA SER A 458 -19.48 6.31 15.72
C SER A 458 -18.11 5.89 16.25
N SER A 459 -17.95 4.61 16.59
CA SER A 459 -16.74 4.10 17.23
C SER A 459 -16.49 2.63 16.89
N LYS A 460 -15.22 2.23 16.83
CA LYS A 460 -14.81 0.86 16.52
C LYS A 460 -15.35 0.39 15.17
N VAL A 461 -14.86 1.01 14.10
CA VAL A 461 -15.21 0.63 12.73
C VAL A 461 -13.98 0.11 12.01
N LEU A 462 -14.09 -1.09 11.43
CA LEU A 462 -13.05 -1.71 10.61
C LEU A 462 -13.48 -1.71 9.15
N ILE A 463 -12.72 -1.02 8.30
CA ILE A 463 -12.90 -0.99 6.85
C ILE A 463 -11.70 -1.72 6.23
N ALA A 464 -11.89 -2.97 5.82
CA ALA A 464 -10.78 -3.86 5.47
C ALA A 464 -10.94 -4.57 4.12
N ASP A 465 -9.87 -4.68 3.34
CA ASP A 465 -9.83 -5.59 2.17
C ASP A 465 -10.92 -5.31 1.10
N ASN A 466 -11.41 -4.07 1.01
CA ASN A 466 -12.42 -3.65 0.02
C ASN A 466 -11.77 -3.15 -1.27
N LYS A 467 -12.51 -3.22 -2.38
CA LYS A 467 -12.28 -2.41 -3.58
C LYS A 467 -13.22 -1.21 -3.55
N VAL A 468 -12.71 0.01 -3.60
CA VAL A 468 -13.52 1.24 -3.47
C VAL A 468 -13.28 2.15 -4.67
N GLY A 469 -14.34 2.54 -5.36
CA GLY A 469 -14.30 3.34 -6.58
C GLY A 469 -14.38 2.51 -7.87
N THR A 470 -14.50 3.22 -9.00
CA THR A 470 -14.44 2.69 -10.37
C THR A 470 -13.68 3.68 -11.25
N SER A 471 -13.23 3.25 -12.44
CA SER A 471 -12.65 4.18 -13.43
C SER A 471 -13.66 5.21 -13.95
N THR A 472 -14.95 4.94 -13.79
CA THR A 472 -16.06 5.83 -14.17
C THR A 472 -16.54 6.70 -13.02
N TYR A 473 -15.97 6.57 -11.83
CA TYR A 473 -16.40 7.30 -10.65
C TYR A 473 -16.34 8.82 -10.89
N PRO A 474 -17.47 9.54 -10.73
CA PRO A 474 -17.54 10.96 -11.05
C PRO A 474 -17.14 11.86 -9.88
N GLY A 475 -16.89 11.30 -8.69
CA GLY A 475 -16.61 12.08 -7.49
C GLY A 475 -15.13 12.46 -7.30
N SER A 476 -14.90 13.55 -6.57
CA SER A 476 -13.57 14.05 -6.22
C SER A 476 -12.85 13.20 -5.18
N TRP A 477 -13.60 12.47 -4.34
CA TRP A 477 -13.06 11.57 -3.32
C TRP A 477 -13.89 10.33 -3.09
N LEU A 478 -13.30 9.27 -2.51
CA LEU A 478 -13.94 7.96 -2.40
C LEU A 478 -14.56 7.69 -1.03
N CYS A 479 -13.80 7.89 0.04
CA CYS A 479 -14.24 7.65 1.41
C CYS A 479 -14.31 8.95 2.22
N ALA A 480 -15.33 9.08 3.06
CA ALA A 480 -15.39 10.11 4.09
C ALA A 480 -15.77 9.52 5.44
N VAL A 481 -14.87 9.65 6.41
CA VAL A 481 -15.09 9.34 7.82
C VAL A 481 -14.97 10.65 8.57
N ALA A 482 -16.06 11.41 8.56
CA ALA A 482 -16.10 12.77 9.05
C ALA A 482 -17.57 13.14 9.33
N PRO A 483 -17.84 14.19 10.13
CA PRO A 483 -19.21 14.68 10.31
C PRO A 483 -19.90 14.94 8.96
N GLN A 484 -21.21 14.85 8.95
CA GLN A 484 -22.07 14.96 7.79
C GLN A 484 -21.91 16.33 7.12
N ASN A 485 -21.91 17.40 7.92
CA ASN A 485 -21.82 18.77 7.47
C ASN A 485 -20.75 19.54 8.26
N ALA A 486 -20.10 20.48 7.59
CA ALA A 486 -19.11 21.39 8.18
C ALA A 486 -19.74 22.67 8.73
N LEU A 487 -20.83 22.54 9.49
CA LEU A 487 -21.61 23.67 9.99
C LEU A 487 -21.69 23.65 11.52
N THR A 488 -21.64 24.82 12.14
CA THR A 488 -21.99 25.01 13.56
C THR A 488 -23.35 24.39 13.86
N GLY A 489 -23.46 23.65 14.95
CA GLY A 489 -24.63 22.85 15.34
C GLY A 489 -24.56 21.38 14.88
N THR A 490 -23.65 21.02 13.97
CA THR A 490 -23.43 19.61 13.58
C THR A 490 -22.40 18.96 14.50
N ILE A 491 -22.87 18.37 15.59
CA ILE A 491 -22.04 17.71 16.61
C ILE A 491 -22.06 16.20 16.37
N GLU A 492 -21.11 15.69 15.57
CA GLU A 492 -21.04 14.27 15.23
C GLU A 492 -19.63 13.73 15.51
N GLY A 493 -19.46 13.07 16.65
CA GLY A 493 -18.18 12.48 17.08
C GLY A 493 -17.89 11.17 16.35
N ILE A 494 -16.65 11.00 15.92
CA ILE A 494 -16.16 9.76 15.31
C ILE A 494 -14.83 9.39 15.96
N GLU A 495 -14.68 8.13 16.35
CA GLU A 495 -13.45 7.61 16.93
C GLU A 495 -13.14 6.17 16.56
N ASP A 496 -11.91 5.71 16.80
CA ASP A 496 -11.53 4.29 16.71
C ASP A 496 -11.92 3.67 15.36
N VAL A 497 -11.45 4.27 14.27
CA VAL A 497 -11.68 3.76 12.91
C VAL A 497 -10.37 3.24 12.35
N LEU A 498 -10.40 2.02 11.81
CA LEU A 498 -9.25 1.39 11.18
C LEU A 498 -9.57 1.12 9.71
N LEU A 499 -8.87 1.82 8.81
CA LEU A 499 -8.89 1.58 7.38
C LEU A 499 -7.65 0.78 7.00
N GLU A 500 -7.81 -0.45 6.54
CA GLU A 500 -6.67 -1.30 6.23
C GLU A 500 -6.82 -2.18 4.98
N ARG A 501 -5.74 -2.36 4.22
CA ARG A 501 -5.69 -3.27 3.06
C ARG A 501 -6.76 -3.03 2.00
N ASN A 502 -7.33 -1.82 1.94
CA ASN A 502 -8.28 -1.47 0.88
C ASN A 502 -7.52 -1.14 -0.41
N VAL A 503 -8.15 -1.41 -1.54
CA VAL A 503 -7.69 -1.04 -2.88
C VAL A 503 -8.64 0.01 -3.44
N PHE A 504 -8.15 1.24 -3.59
CA PHE A 504 -8.90 2.36 -4.14
C PHE A 504 -8.74 2.42 -5.66
N ILE A 505 -9.80 2.78 -6.37
CA ILE A 505 -9.84 2.91 -7.82
C ILE A 505 -10.28 4.33 -8.14
N ARG A 506 -9.39 5.11 -8.76
CA ARG A 506 -9.68 6.50 -9.12
C ARG A 506 -10.55 6.56 -10.37
N GLY A 507 -11.60 7.36 -10.30
CA GLY A 507 -12.31 7.85 -11.47
C GLY A 507 -11.70 9.13 -12.02
N ARG A 508 -12.33 9.69 -13.05
CA ARG A 508 -11.83 10.88 -13.79
C ARG A 508 -11.49 12.06 -12.89
N PHE A 509 -12.26 12.27 -11.82
CA PHE A 509 -12.13 13.42 -10.93
C PHE A 509 -11.52 13.05 -9.56
N THR A 510 -11.24 11.77 -9.31
CA THR A 510 -10.82 11.31 -8.00
C THR A 510 -9.39 11.71 -7.71
N THR A 511 -9.23 12.58 -6.73
CA THR A 511 -7.92 13.08 -6.28
C THR A 511 -7.63 12.77 -4.82
N LEU A 512 -8.60 12.24 -4.08
CA LEU A 512 -8.49 11.91 -2.67
C LEU A 512 -9.17 10.57 -2.37
N GLU A 513 -8.44 9.63 -1.76
CA GLU A 513 -9.00 8.31 -1.41
C GLU A 513 -9.83 8.36 -0.13
N GLY A 514 -9.41 9.16 0.84
CA GLY A 514 -10.10 9.27 2.12
C GLY A 514 -10.01 10.65 2.76
N ALA A 515 -11.15 11.19 3.14
CA ALA A 515 -11.29 12.42 3.91
C ALA A 515 -11.70 12.07 5.36
N MET A 516 -10.96 12.56 6.34
CA MET A 516 -11.04 12.14 7.73
C MET A 516 -11.22 13.32 8.68
N ARG A 517 -12.14 13.18 9.64
CA ARG A 517 -12.22 14.03 10.83
C ARG A 517 -12.79 13.23 11.99
N GLY A 518 -12.02 13.13 13.06
CA GLY A 518 -12.33 12.28 14.21
C GLY A 518 -11.04 12.00 14.99
N ARG A 519 -11.13 11.16 16.03
CA ARG A 519 -9.96 10.82 16.87
C ARG A 519 -9.60 9.35 16.82
N ARG A 520 -8.32 9.03 16.94
CA ARG A 520 -7.81 7.65 16.88
C ARG A 520 -8.21 6.93 15.58
N ILE A 521 -8.09 7.63 14.46
CA ILE A 521 -8.31 7.08 13.12
C ILE A 521 -6.98 6.57 12.59
N SER A 522 -6.96 5.32 12.14
CA SER A 522 -5.76 4.63 11.69
C SER A 522 -5.90 4.19 10.24
N THR A 523 -4.85 4.39 9.45
CA THR A 523 -4.79 3.92 8.07
C THR A 523 -3.48 3.13 7.85
N ARG A 524 -3.57 1.92 7.28
CA ARG A 524 -2.39 1.07 7.04
C ARG A 524 -2.61 0.11 5.87
N TYR A 525 -1.55 -0.23 5.14
CA TYR A 525 -1.57 -1.21 4.05
C TYR A 525 -2.60 -0.95 2.93
N ASN A 526 -3.18 0.24 2.86
CA ASN A 526 -4.11 0.59 1.79
C ASN A 526 -3.32 0.95 0.51
N SER A 527 -3.92 0.77 -0.66
CA SER A 527 -3.29 1.00 -1.96
C SER A 527 -4.26 1.62 -2.95
N VAL A 528 -3.74 2.30 -3.98
CA VAL A 528 -4.51 2.70 -5.17
C VAL A 528 -4.21 1.72 -6.30
N GLN A 529 -5.21 1.38 -7.10
CA GLN A 529 -5.03 0.57 -8.32
C GLN A 529 -4.02 1.28 -9.24
N GLY A 530 -2.87 0.64 -9.46
CA GLY A 530 -1.70 1.26 -10.08
C GLY A 530 -0.47 1.37 -9.15
N GLY A 531 -0.61 1.02 -7.87
CA GLY A 531 0.51 0.81 -6.94
C GLY A 531 0.98 2.04 -6.17
N VAL A 532 0.21 3.14 -6.18
CA VAL A 532 0.52 4.36 -5.42
C VAL A 532 -0.12 4.29 -4.03
N LEU A 533 0.47 4.96 -3.03
CA LEU A 533 -0.18 5.14 -1.73
C LEU A 533 -1.44 6.00 -1.86
N PRO A 534 -2.50 5.67 -1.11
CA PRO A 534 -3.71 6.47 -1.08
C PRO A 534 -3.44 7.81 -0.40
N ARG A 535 -4.00 8.87 -0.97
CA ARG A 535 -4.04 10.20 -0.36
C ARG A 535 -5.17 10.21 0.67
N MET A 536 -4.79 10.35 1.93
CA MET A 536 -5.70 10.43 3.07
C MET A 536 -5.50 11.78 3.74
N GLU A 537 -6.56 12.55 3.94
CA GLU A 537 -6.43 13.92 4.42
C GLU A 537 -7.39 14.22 5.55
N ARG A 538 -6.92 15.09 6.44
CA ARG A 538 -7.67 15.66 7.55
C ARG A 538 -8.46 16.85 7.01
N ILE A 539 -9.76 16.85 7.28
CA ILE A 539 -10.66 17.91 6.85
C ILE A 539 -10.61 19.11 7.81
N GLY A 540 -10.17 20.29 7.34
CA GLY A 540 -9.86 21.47 8.15
C GLY A 540 -10.96 22.53 8.38
N PHE A 541 -12.25 22.22 8.19
CA PHE A 541 -13.32 23.23 8.39
C PHE A 541 -13.46 23.73 9.84
N THR A 542 -14.09 24.90 9.97
CA THR A 542 -14.71 25.42 11.19
C THR A 542 -15.98 24.61 11.50
N TYR A 543 -15.82 23.36 11.94
CA TYR A 543 -16.94 22.59 12.50
C TYR A 543 -17.36 23.17 13.85
N ASP A 544 -18.45 22.64 14.39
CA ASP A 544 -18.90 23.00 15.73
C ASP A 544 -17.73 22.95 16.75
N PRO A 545 -17.53 24.01 17.54
CA PRO A 545 -16.47 24.06 18.56
C PRO A 545 -16.48 22.90 19.55
N ALA A 546 -17.63 22.23 19.75
CA ALA A 546 -17.73 21.02 20.56
C ALA A 546 -16.88 19.85 20.03
N LEU A 547 -16.41 19.91 18.78
CA LEU A 547 -15.55 18.91 18.13
C LEU A 547 -14.06 19.27 18.15
N ASN A 548 -13.66 20.35 18.83
CA ASN A 548 -12.24 20.77 18.87
C ASN A 548 -11.33 19.68 19.45
N ASP A 549 -11.78 18.96 20.48
CA ASP A 549 -11.04 17.86 21.12
C ASP A 549 -11.28 16.49 20.44
N TRP A 550 -11.97 16.48 19.31
CA TRP A 550 -12.34 15.27 18.54
C TRP A 550 -11.56 15.14 17.25
N ASP A 551 -10.48 15.88 17.09
CA ASP A 551 -9.68 15.93 15.87
C ASP A 551 -8.27 15.40 16.12
N GLY A 552 -8.02 14.18 15.67
CA GLY A 552 -6.81 13.43 15.96
C GLY A 552 -6.79 12.79 17.36
N PRO A 553 -5.74 12.02 17.69
CA PRO A 553 -4.61 11.70 16.84
C PRO A 553 -5.00 10.82 15.65
N TYR A 554 -4.28 11.00 14.54
CA TYR A 554 -4.36 10.16 13.36
C TYR A 554 -3.11 9.28 13.29
N TYR A 555 -3.27 8.06 12.79
CA TYR A 555 -2.19 7.09 12.79
C TYR A 555 -1.98 6.51 11.39
N PHE A 556 -0.79 6.76 10.86
CA PHE A 556 -0.34 6.22 9.58
C PHE A 556 0.72 5.16 9.81
N GLU A 557 0.79 4.20 8.88
CA GLU A 557 1.79 3.15 8.91
C GLU A 557 3.23 3.68 8.94
N ASP A 558 3.49 4.80 8.26
CA ASP A 558 4.80 5.45 8.22
C ASP A 558 5.02 6.46 9.36
N GLY A 559 4.08 6.58 10.30
CA GLY A 559 4.14 7.53 11.41
C GLY A 559 3.98 9.00 11.01
N SER A 560 3.69 9.30 9.74
CA SER A 560 3.47 10.66 9.28
C SER A 560 2.18 11.27 9.88
N PRO A 561 2.13 12.59 10.12
CA PRO A 561 0.89 13.26 10.47
C PRO A 561 -0.05 13.29 9.26
N MET A 562 -1.36 13.27 9.52
CA MET A 562 -2.35 13.43 8.45
C MET A 562 -2.20 14.81 7.78
N PRO A 563 -2.02 14.88 6.45
CA PRO A 563 -2.04 16.15 5.73
C PRO A 563 -3.37 16.88 5.92
N VAL A 564 -3.35 18.21 6.02
CA VAL A 564 -4.54 19.04 6.31
C VAL A 564 -5.00 19.77 5.06
N ILE A 565 -6.30 19.74 4.76
CA ILE A 565 -6.92 20.63 3.75
C ILE A 565 -7.73 21.73 4.42
N GLN A 566 -7.54 22.99 4.01
CA GLN A 566 -8.14 24.16 4.68
C GLN A 566 -9.51 24.61 4.13
N SER A 567 -10.00 24.13 2.98
CA SER A 567 -11.42 24.31 2.60
C SER A 567 -11.88 23.36 1.46
N LEU A 568 -13.20 23.19 1.32
CA LEU A 568 -13.89 22.49 0.21
C LEU A 568 -14.13 23.48 -0.94
N ASP A 569 -14.38 24.75 -0.63
CA ASP A 569 -14.59 25.82 -1.61
C ASP A 569 -13.29 26.20 -2.33
N SER A 570 -12.13 26.06 -1.67
CA SER A 570 -10.82 26.15 -2.32
C SER A 570 -10.42 24.87 -3.05
N MET A 571 -11.21 23.79 -3.05
CA MET A 571 -11.06 22.76 -4.09
C MET A 571 -11.75 23.15 -5.40
N GLU A 572 -12.52 24.24 -5.46
CA GLU A 572 -12.85 24.90 -6.74
C GLU A 572 -11.83 26.00 -7.07
N ASP A 573 -11.39 26.82 -6.10
CA ASP A 573 -10.49 27.96 -6.39
C ASP A 573 -8.98 27.67 -6.30
N ASP A 574 -8.50 26.75 -5.44
CA ASP A 574 -7.13 26.21 -5.52
C ASP A 574 -7.01 25.10 -6.57
N PHE A 575 -8.11 24.59 -7.15
CA PHE A 575 -8.04 23.75 -8.36
C PHE A 575 -7.86 24.54 -9.64
N ILE A 576 -8.08 25.85 -9.61
CA ILE A 576 -7.56 26.75 -10.66
C ILE A 576 -6.06 27.04 -10.42
N LYS A 577 -5.49 26.73 -9.24
CA LYS A 577 -4.10 27.10 -8.89
C LYS A 577 -3.12 26.00 -8.47
N ASN A 578 -3.55 24.77 -8.22
CA ASN A 578 -2.64 23.61 -8.13
C ASN A 578 -2.47 23.08 -9.55
N ALA A 579 -1.49 23.69 -10.22
CA ALA A 579 -1.19 23.55 -11.63
C ALA A 579 -1.43 22.12 -12.14
N HIS A 580 -2.51 21.96 -12.89
CA HIS A 580 -2.46 20.96 -13.94
C HIS A 580 -1.18 21.18 -14.73
N SER A 581 -0.50 20.09 -15.12
CA SER A 581 0.64 20.21 -16.01
C SER A 581 0.30 21.22 -17.12
N PRO A 582 1.22 22.14 -17.46
CA PRO A 582 0.99 23.11 -18.52
C PRO A 582 0.55 22.45 -19.84
N CYS A 583 0.83 21.15 -20.03
CA CYS A 583 0.45 20.37 -21.20
C CYS A 583 -0.94 19.68 -21.13
N GLN A 584 -1.71 19.80 -20.04
CA GLN A 584 -2.92 18.99 -19.82
C GLN A 584 -3.96 19.12 -20.95
N ASN A 585 -4.12 20.33 -21.50
CA ASN A 585 -5.06 20.61 -22.61
C ASN A 585 -4.35 20.84 -23.94
N PHE A 586 -3.09 20.41 -24.06
CA PHE A 586 -2.27 20.65 -25.23
C PHE A 586 -2.69 19.81 -26.45
N TYR A 587 -3.13 18.57 -26.20
CA TYR A 587 -3.42 17.59 -27.24
C TYR A 587 -4.87 17.63 -27.69
N ALA A 588 -5.08 17.67 -29.01
CA ALA A 588 -6.39 17.39 -29.58
C ALA A 588 -6.79 15.93 -29.31
N SER A 589 -8.09 15.65 -29.23
CA SER A 589 -8.63 14.31 -28.94
C SER A 589 -8.23 13.24 -29.96
N ASN A 590 -7.87 13.64 -31.18
CA ASN A 590 -7.42 12.77 -32.27
C ASN A 590 -5.89 12.74 -32.45
N PHE A 591 -5.12 13.32 -31.51
CA PHE A 591 -3.67 13.32 -31.59
C PHE A 591 -3.09 11.90 -31.61
N THR A 592 -2.12 11.66 -32.47
CA THR A 592 -1.37 10.40 -32.53
C THR A 592 0.12 10.70 -32.69
N LEU A 593 0.96 9.89 -32.05
CA LEU A 593 2.40 9.99 -32.22
C LEU A 593 2.81 9.55 -33.63
N LYS A 594 3.75 10.27 -34.24
CA LYS A 594 4.34 9.88 -35.51
C LYS A 594 5.21 8.63 -35.33
N LYS A 595 5.03 7.67 -36.23
CA LYS A 595 5.89 6.49 -36.29
C LYS A 595 7.26 6.89 -36.85
N ALA A 596 8.31 6.56 -36.12
CA ALA A 596 9.65 7.05 -36.41
C ALA A 596 10.16 6.51 -37.76
N MET A 597 10.00 5.21 -38.02
CA MET A 597 10.49 4.57 -39.26
C MET A 597 9.75 5.02 -40.54
N GLU A 598 8.63 5.74 -40.44
CA GLU A 598 7.90 6.28 -41.60
C GLU A 598 8.37 7.71 -41.96
N MET A 599 9.30 8.30 -41.19
CA MET A 599 9.81 9.66 -41.40
C MET A 599 10.70 9.76 -42.64
N ASN A 600 10.52 10.82 -43.40
CA ASN A 600 11.27 11.11 -44.63
C ASN A 600 11.35 12.62 -44.88
N GLY A 601 12.23 13.03 -45.80
CA GLY A 601 12.38 14.43 -46.19
C GLY A 601 12.75 15.33 -45.00
N GLN A 602 11.97 16.37 -44.75
CA GLN A 602 12.23 17.35 -43.69
C GLN A 602 12.06 16.77 -42.28
N ASP A 603 11.23 15.73 -42.08
CA ASP A 603 11.03 15.08 -40.77
C ASP A 603 12.31 14.40 -40.22
N LEU A 604 13.34 14.22 -41.07
CA LEU A 604 14.63 13.65 -40.68
C LEU A 604 15.56 14.65 -39.99
N PHE A 605 15.31 15.95 -40.16
CA PHE A 605 16.16 17.03 -39.67
C PHE A 605 15.53 17.68 -38.42
N VAL A 606 16.38 18.13 -37.51
CA VAL A 606 15.94 18.95 -36.37
C VAL A 606 15.38 20.26 -36.94
N PRO A 607 14.10 20.58 -36.74
CA PRO A 607 13.51 21.83 -37.24
C PRO A 607 14.08 23.02 -36.47
N SER A 608 14.12 24.20 -37.08
CA SER A 608 14.43 25.43 -36.33
C SER A 608 13.29 25.74 -35.35
N MET A 609 13.62 25.97 -34.08
CA MET A 609 12.68 26.27 -33.01
C MET A 609 13.34 27.16 -31.97
N GLU A 610 12.69 28.26 -31.60
CA GLU A 610 13.15 29.09 -30.48
C GLU A 610 13.17 28.29 -29.17
N GLN A 611 14.11 28.60 -28.28
CA GLN A 611 14.16 28.00 -26.96
C GLN A 611 12.85 28.24 -26.19
N PRO A 612 12.16 27.18 -25.75
CA PRO A 612 10.95 27.31 -24.95
C PRO A 612 11.21 28.18 -23.73
N GLN A 613 10.34 29.16 -23.49
CA GLN A 613 10.34 29.87 -22.22
C GLN A 613 10.06 28.87 -21.08
N LYS A 614 10.73 29.07 -19.94
CA LYS A 614 10.57 28.19 -18.78
C LYS A 614 9.09 28.08 -18.39
N ASN A 615 8.63 26.85 -18.16
CA ASN A 615 7.26 26.51 -17.76
C ASN A 615 6.16 26.87 -18.80
N THR A 616 6.52 27.22 -20.04
CA THR A 616 5.55 27.51 -21.11
C THR A 616 5.45 26.34 -22.09
N PRO A 617 4.25 25.75 -22.30
CA PRO A 617 4.03 24.71 -23.31
C PRO A 617 4.48 25.16 -24.69
N SER A 618 5.41 24.43 -25.27
CA SER A 618 5.89 24.65 -26.62
C SER A 618 5.62 23.43 -27.48
N LYS A 619 5.32 23.64 -28.76
CA LYS A 619 4.98 22.57 -29.70
C LYS A 619 6.17 22.14 -30.50
N ASP A 620 6.57 20.87 -30.39
CA ASP A 620 7.54 20.29 -31.32
C ASP A 620 7.00 20.42 -32.76
N PRO A 621 7.71 21.10 -33.69
CA PRO A 621 7.19 21.38 -35.03
C PRO A 621 6.91 20.11 -35.85
N THR A 622 7.66 19.03 -35.61
CA THR A 622 7.56 17.80 -36.39
C THR A 622 6.60 16.80 -35.74
N HIS A 623 6.70 16.61 -34.43
CA HIS A 623 5.99 15.59 -33.66
C HIS A 623 4.70 16.10 -33.02
N GLN A 624 4.51 17.41 -32.98
CA GLN A 624 3.31 18.07 -32.45
C GLN A 624 3.06 17.73 -30.96
N THR A 625 4.11 17.36 -30.24
CA THR A 625 4.12 17.05 -28.80
C THR A 625 4.40 18.29 -27.95
N CYS A 626 3.97 18.24 -26.69
CA CYS A 626 4.18 19.29 -25.71
C CYS A 626 5.56 19.17 -25.08
N VAL A 627 6.43 20.14 -25.37
CA VAL A 627 7.77 20.27 -24.80
C VAL A 627 7.79 21.45 -23.83
N LEU A 628 8.35 21.22 -22.64
CA LEU A 628 8.50 22.19 -21.57
C LEU A 628 9.97 22.35 -21.22
N ARG A 629 10.44 23.59 -21.06
CA ARG A 629 11.72 23.88 -20.39
C ARG A 629 11.46 23.93 -18.88
N VAL A 630 12.17 23.10 -18.13
CA VAL A 630 11.95 22.88 -16.69
C VAL A 630 12.97 23.61 -15.83
N SER A 631 14.23 23.66 -16.23
CA SER A 631 15.25 24.49 -15.58
C SER A 631 15.60 25.71 -16.44
N ASP A 632 15.93 26.82 -15.77
CA ASP A 632 16.56 27.98 -16.41
C ASP A 632 17.51 28.62 -15.38
N PRO A 633 18.83 28.64 -15.62
CA PRO A 633 19.79 29.15 -14.64
C PRO A 633 19.57 30.63 -14.30
N ASN A 634 19.02 31.43 -15.23
CA ASN A 634 18.75 32.85 -14.98
C ASN A 634 17.53 33.07 -14.07
N MET A 635 16.61 32.09 -14.05
CA MET A 635 15.39 32.15 -13.24
C MET A 635 15.54 31.42 -11.91
N ASP A 636 16.29 30.32 -11.91
CA ASP A 636 16.43 29.41 -10.76
C ASP A 636 17.65 29.74 -9.90
N ASN A 637 18.63 30.48 -10.43
CA ASN A 637 19.95 30.65 -9.84
C ASN A 637 20.67 29.31 -9.56
N VAL A 638 20.36 28.29 -10.37
CA VAL A 638 20.98 26.95 -10.30
C VAL A 638 21.37 26.53 -11.71
N GLU A 639 22.65 26.27 -11.91
CA GLU A 639 23.18 25.75 -13.18
C GLU A 639 23.18 24.22 -13.16
N ILE A 640 22.44 23.59 -14.06
CA ILE A 640 22.24 22.14 -14.08
C ILE A 640 23.34 21.47 -14.90
N LYS A 641 23.87 20.36 -14.37
CA LYS A 641 24.89 19.55 -15.03
C LYS A 641 24.29 18.51 -15.98
N SER A 642 23.30 17.78 -15.49
CA SER A 642 22.65 16.65 -16.17
C SER A 642 21.56 16.08 -15.27
N ILE A 643 20.64 15.30 -15.83
CA ILE A 643 19.72 14.45 -15.05
C ILE A 643 20.37 13.16 -14.49
N LEU A 644 21.70 12.98 -14.61
CA LEU A 644 22.53 11.88 -14.07
C LEU A 644 21.77 10.57 -13.78
N GLY A 645 21.23 9.94 -14.83
CA GLY A 645 20.78 8.55 -14.72
C GLY A 645 19.54 8.22 -15.52
N SER A 646 19.72 7.82 -16.78
CA SER A 646 18.68 7.05 -17.48
C SER A 646 18.31 5.76 -16.75
N LYS A 647 19.26 5.26 -15.94
CA LYS A 647 19.16 4.10 -15.07
C LYS A 647 18.63 4.41 -13.66
N ARG A 648 18.21 5.65 -13.36
CA ARG A 648 17.52 6.01 -12.10
C ARG A 648 16.11 6.49 -12.37
N GLN A 649 15.22 6.27 -11.39
CA GLN A 649 13.89 6.86 -11.44
C GLN A 649 13.99 8.32 -10.97
N LEU A 650 13.84 9.25 -11.90
CA LEU A 650 13.94 10.70 -11.65
C LEU A 650 12.74 11.25 -10.87
N PHE A 651 11.56 10.65 -11.08
CA PHE A 651 10.28 11.13 -10.55
C PHE A 651 9.89 10.38 -9.27
N ASN A 652 9.37 11.11 -8.28
CA ASN A 652 8.87 10.48 -7.06
C ASN A 652 7.60 9.64 -7.33
N SER A 653 7.14 8.88 -6.34
CA SER A 653 6.13 7.82 -6.54
C SER A 653 4.75 8.30 -7.01
N ASN A 654 4.43 9.59 -6.85
CA ASN A 654 3.19 10.20 -7.34
C ASN A 654 3.45 11.22 -8.48
N ASN A 655 4.67 11.26 -9.00
CA ASN A 655 5.13 12.16 -10.04
C ASN A 655 4.96 13.67 -9.74
N THR A 656 4.93 14.11 -8.48
CA THR A 656 4.83 15.54 -8.12
C THR A 656 6.20 16.23 -8.04
N LEU A 657 7.27 15.45 -7.93
CA LEU A 657 8.63 15.94 -7.79
C LEU A 657 9.58 15.17 -8.70
N GLN A 658 10.63 15.86 -9.13
CA GLN A 658 11.78 15.28 -9.79
C GLN A 658 13.06 15.88 -9.19
N PHE A 659 14.12 15.08 -9.06
CA PHE A 659 15.43 15.61 -8.64
C PHE A 659 16.35 15.85 -9.84
N MET A 660 17.31 16.76 -9.72
CA MET A 660 18.34 17.08 -10.72
C MET A 660 19.69 17.27 -10.04
N ASN A 661 20.79 17.19 -10.81
CA ASN A 661 22.13 17.45 -10.30
C ASN A 661 22.67 18.76 -10.89
N ALA A 662 23.09 19.68 -10.01
CA ALA A 662 23.73 20.93 -10.40
C ALA A 662 25.21 20.73 -10.78
N ILE A 663 25.83 21.73 -11.44
CA ILE A 663 27.26 21.69 -11.82
C ILE A 663 28.19 21.53 -10.61
N ASP A 664 27.83 22.11 -9.47
CA ASP A 664 28.55 21.94 -8.20
C ASP A 664 28.34 20.56 -7.56
N GLY A 665 27.52 19.71 -8.17
CA GLY A 665 27.21 18.35 -7.75
C GLY A 665 26.09 18.25 -6.72
N THR A 666 25.50 19.35 -6.26
CA THR A 666 24.38 19.30 -5.31
C THR A 666 23.10 18.77 -5.96
N TRP A 667 22.26 18.12 -5.15
CA TRP A 667 20.98 17.55 -5.59
C TRP A 667 19.86 18.56 -5.36
N HIS A 668 19.02 18.79 -6.38
CA HIS A 668 17.95 19.78 -6.35
C HIS A 668 16.61 19.16 -6.68
N LEU A 669 15.55 19.64 -6.05
CA LEU A 669 14.17 19.22 -6.28
C LEU A 669 13.40 20.26 -7.07
N TYR A 670 12.68 19.79 -8.07
CA TYR A 670 11.75 20.57 -8.88
C TYR A 670 10.35 19.99 -8.78
N ARG A 671 9.36 20.89 -8.76
CA ARG A 671 7.95 20.55 -8.85
C ARG A 671 7.58 20.21 -10.29
N THR A 672 6.86 19.12 -10.51
CA THR A 672 6.49 18.70 -11.87
C THR A 672 5.25 19.42 -12.40
N ASP A 673 4.37 19.86 -11.52
CA ASP A 673 3.13 20.59 -11.85
C ASP A 673 3.39 21.98 -12.44
N SER A 674 4.38 22.68 -11.90
CA SER A 674 4.70 24.08 -12.16
C SER A 674 6.10 24.27 -12.74
N ASN A 675 6.88 23.20 -12.87
CA ASN A 675 8.27 23.23 -13.29
C ASN A 675 9.14 24.20 -12.46
N SER A 676 8.70 24.51 -11.24
CA SER A 676 9.38 25.45 -10.36
C SER A 676 10.48 24.73 -9.59
N TYR A 677 11.58 25.44 -9.36
CA TYR A 677 12.57 25.05 -8.37
C TYR A 677 11.91 25.01 -6.99
N TRP A 678 12.16 23.95 -6.21
CA TRP A 678 11.66 23.85 -4.85
C TRP A 678 12.75 24.10 -3.81
N LYS A 679 13.78 23.25 -3.81
CA LYS A 679 14.92 23.35 -2.88
C LYS A 679 16.06 22.42 -3.25
N ASP A 680 17.22 22.62 -2.64
CA ASP A 680 18.35 21.70 -2.64
C ASP A 680 18.21 20.62 -1.54
N LEU A 681 19.01 19.56 -1.65
CA LEU A 681 19.10 18.46 -0.70
C LEU A 681 20.48 18.49 -0.02
N VAL A 682 20.71 19.51 0.81
CA VAL A 682 22.01 19.77 1.49
C VAL A 682 22.53 18.55 2.26
N VAL A 683 21.64 17.75 2.83
CA VAL A 683 21.99 16.56 3.63
C VAL A 683 22.52 15.39 2.76
N VAL A 684 22.23 15.41 1.47
CA VAL A 684 22.66 14.38 0.51
C VAL A 684 23.94 14.88 -0.16
N HIS A 685 25.07 14.26 0.19
CA HIS A 685 26.37 14.62 -0.40
C HIS A 685 26.33 14.48 -1.94
N PRO A 686 27.03 15.34 -2.71
CA PRO A 686 27.08 15.28 -4.17
C PRO A 686 27.33 13.89 -4.77
N ASP A 687 28.35 13.19 -4.28
CA ASP A 687 28.69 11.82 -4.70
C ASP A 687 27.80 10.71 -4.07
N SER A 688 26.63 11.04 -3.53
CA SER A 688 25.65 10.07 -3.03
C SER A 688 24.77 9.51 -4.15
N GLU A 689 24.13 8.37 -3.90
CA GLU A 689 23.21 7.74 -4.85
C GLU A 689 21.76 7.82 -4.35
N PRO A 690 21.00 8.88 -4.66
CA PRO A 690 19.60 9.01 -4.27
C PRO A 690 18.68 8.14 -5.12
N HIS A 691 17.70 7.52 -4.46
CA HIS A 691 16.63 6.72 -5.06
C HIS A 691 15.31 7.05 -4.38
N TRP A 692 14.31 7.51 -5.13
CA TRP A 692 12.97 7.72 -4.60
C TRP A 692 12.42 6.46 -3.95
N HIS A 693 11.75 6.62 -2.81
CA HIS A 693 10.98 5.52 -2.26
C HIS A 693 9.93 5.07 -3.30
N PRO A 694 9.73 3.75 -3.51
CA PRO A 694 8.87 3.25 -4.57
C PRO A 694 7.42 3.73 -4.45
N THR A 695 6.95 3.96 -3.22
CA THR A 695 5.54 4.28 -2.91
C THR A 695 5.34 5.54 -2.06
N ARG A 696 6.39 6.12 -1.46
CA ARG A 696 6.29 7.24 -0.48
C ARG A 696 6.91 8.50 -1.11
N PRO A 697 6.11 9.49 -1.52
CA PRO A 697 6.58 10.57 -2.41
C PRO A 697 7.55 11.56 -1.76
N ASN A 698 7.56 11.61 -0.42
CA ASN A 698 8.42 12.51 0.36
C ASN A 698 9.67 11.82 0.91
N LEU A 699 9.90 10.55 0.55
CA LEU A 699 11.03 9.78 1.05
C LEU A 699 11.98 9.39 -0.07
N LEU A 700 13.26 9.45 0.26
CA LEU A 700 14.35 9.14 -0.64
C LEU A 700 15.34 8.24 0.10
N TYR A 701 15.63 7.05 -0.45
CA TYR A 701 16.79 6.30 -0.02
C TYR A 701 18.04 6.94 -0.59
N TYR A 702 19.14 6.93 0.14
CA TYR A 702 20.43 7.28 -0.43
C TYR A 702 21.57 6.48 0.20
N LEU A 703 22.60 6.24 -0.60
CA LEU A 703 23.89 5.74 -0.11
C LEU A 703 24.76 6.95 0.28
N PRO A 704 25.61 6.84 1.32
CA PRO A 704 26.62 7.85 1.61
C PRO A 704 27.50 8.16 0.40
N SER A 705 28.29 9.24 0.50
CA SER A 705 29.30 9.61 -0.51
C SER A 705 30.13 8.39 -0.94
N LYS A 706 30.00 8.00 -2.21
CA LYS A 706 30.66 6.83 -2.82
C LYS A 706 30.44 5.51 -2.05
N GLY A 707 29.31 5.37 -1.35
CA GLY A 707 28.99 4.20 -0.53
C GLY A 707 29.87 4.01 0.71
N VAL A 708 30.69 4.99 1.08
CA VAL A 708 31.62 4.88 2.21
C VAL A 708 30.86 4.60 3.50
N GLY A 709 31.34 3.63 4.26
CA GLY A 709 30.68 3.17 5.49
C GLY A 709 29.63 2.08 5.27
N MET A 710 29.25 1.79 4.02
CA MET A 710 28.39 0.66 3.64
C MET A 710 27.01 0.71 4.32
N LYS A 711 26.36 1.86 4.27
CA LYS A 711 25.06 2.14 4.89
C LYS A 711 24.02 2.49 3.85
N ILE A 712 22.76 2.23 4.16
CA ILE A 712 21.62 2.77 3.43
C ILE A 712 20.91 3.75 4.36
N HIS A 713 20.72 4.97 3.90
CA HIS A 713 19.96 5.99 4.60
C HIS A 713 18.61 6.22 3.93
N GLN A 714 17.67 6.76 4.70
CA GLN A 714 16.39 7.26 4.21
C GLN A 714 16.23 8.70 4.68
N LEU A 715 16.07 9.61 3.73
CA LEU A 715 15.78 11.01 3.95
C LEU A 715 14.27 11.24 3.81
N ASN A 716 13.67 11.95 4.78
CA ASN A 716 12.42 12.66 4.55
C ASN A 716 12.74 14.04 3.98
N ILE A 717 12.31 14.29 2.75
CA ILE A 717 12.65 15.53 2.04
C ILE A 717 11.91 16.75 2.60
N GLU A 718 10.82 16.60 3.34
CA GLU A 718 10.11 17.74 3.92
C GLU A 718 10.74 18.17 5.24
N SER A 719 10.98 17.21 6.15
CA SER A 719 11.55 17.49 7.47
C SER A 719 13.08 17.56 7.48
N GLU A 720 13.73 17.11 6.40
CA GLU A 720 15.19 16.96 6.26
C GLU A 720 15.81 16.00 7.29
N VAL A 721 14.97 15.16 7.91
CA VAL A 721 15.44 14.13 8.85
C VAL A 721 15.92 12.92 8.08
N THR A 722 17.17 12.51 8.36
CA THR A 722 17.76 11.26 7.88
C THR A 722 17.65 10.17 8.93
N LEU A 723 17.20 8.99 8.50
CA LEU A 723 17.26 7.75 9.27
C LEU A 723 18.27 6.78 8.63
N GLU A 724 19.02 6.06 9.45
CA GLU A 724 19.81 4.92 9.00
C GLU A 724 18.89 3.71 8.86
N VAL A 725 18.74 3.20 7.64
CA VAL A 725 17.90 2.02 7.34
C VAL A 725 18.64 0.75 7.69
N THR A 726 19.93 0.68 7.34
CA THR A 726 20.79 -0.46 7.66
C THR A 726 22.26 -0.07 7.63
N ASP A 727 23.04 -0.75 8.49
CA ASP A 727 24.50 -0.75 8.48
C ASP A 727 24.99 -2.14 8.07
N LEU A 728 25.64 -2.23 6.91
CA LEU A 728 26.19 -3.48 6.39
C LEU A 728 27.67 -3.66 6.74
N SER A 729 28.31 -2.67 7.37
CA SER A 729 29.77 -2.61 7.52
C SER A 729 30.35 -3.82 8.24
N THR A 730 29.75 -4.24 9.35
CA THR A 730 30.22 -5.41 10.12
C THR A 730 30.04 -6.70 9.33
N ARG A 731 28.89 -6.85 8.66
CA ARG A 731 28.55 -8.05 7.87
C ARG A 731 29.47 -8.20 6.65
N ILE A 732 29.75 -7.11 5.95
CA ILE A 732 30.65 -7.10 4.80
C ILE A 732 32.11 -7.28 5.25
N ARG A 733 32.56 -6.62 6.33
CA ARG A 733 33.93 -6.77 6.84
C ARG A 733 34.26 -8.15 7.39
N THR A 734 33.23 -8.89 7.84
CA THR A 734 33.39 -10.30 8.20
C THR A 734 33.87 -11.12 6.99
N ARG A 735 33.43 -10.77 5.78
CA ARG A 735 33.85 -11.42 4.54
C ARG A 735 35.14 -10.82 3.98
N TRP A 736 35.23 -9.49 3.93
CA TRP A 736 36.37 -8.75 3.41
C TRP A 736 36.82 -7.69 4.42
N PRO A 737 37.82 -7.98 5.28
CA PRO A 737 38.21 -7.08 6.37
C PRO A 737 38.62 -5.66 5.96
N SER A 738 39.13 -5.49 4.73
CA SER A 738 39.51 -4.18 4.16
C SER A 738 38.33 -3.38 3.57
N ALA A 739 37.10 -3.92 3.60
CA ALA A 739 35.94 -3.26 2.99
C ALA A 739 35.66 -1.88 3.60
N HIS A 740 35.54 -0.91 2.70
CA HIS A 740 35.40 0.50 3.00
C HIS A 740 34.10 1.09 2.44
N ALA A 741 33.71 0.68 1.22
CA ALA A 741 32.55 1.20 0.51
C ALA A 741 31.68 0.09 -0.10
N ALA A 742 30.37 0.34 -0.19
CA ALA A 742 29.41 -0.50 -0.91
C ALA A 742 28.39 0.39 -1.65
N TRP A 743 28.36 0.29 -2.99
CA TRP A 743 27.61 1.20 -3.86
C TRP A 743 27.36 0.62 -5.25
N THR A 744 26.54 1.30 -6.08
CA THR A 744 26.28 0.87 -7.46
C THR A 744 27.29 1.42 -8.47
N HIS A 745 28.22 2.27 -8.00
CA HIS A 745 29.18 3.04 -8.79
C HIS A 745 28.49 4.03 -9.72
N SER A 746 27.45 4.68 -9.20
CA SER A 746 26.61 5.67 -9.86
C SER A 746 25.84 5.17 -11.10
N GLU A 747 25.78 3.87 -11.35
CA GLU A 747 25.25 3.28 -12.60
C GLU A 747 24.13 2.25 -12.39
N GLY A 748 23.60 2.13 -11.16
CA GLY A 748 22.57 1.16 -10.83
C GLY A 748 21.36 1.74 -10.13
N SER A 749 20.36 0.87 -9.95
CA SER A 749 19.19 1.10 -9.12
C SER A 749 18.86 -0.16 -8.30
N PRO A 750 18.17 -0.02 -7.16
CA PRO A 750 17.54 -1.16 -6.51
C PRO A 750 16.43 -1.75 -7.36
N SER A 751 15.84 -2.86 -6.90
CA SER A 751 14.61 -3.39 -7.49
C SER A 751 13.50 -2.34 -7.48
N ARG A 752 12.46 -2.53 -8.31
CA ARG A 752 11.36 -1.55 -8.46
C ARG A 752 10.66 -1.20 -7.15
N ASP A 753 10.59 -2.16 -6.23
CA ASP A 753 10.02 -2.05 -4.88
C ASP A 753 11.06 -1.66 -3.81
N ALA A 754 12.29 -1.34 -4.23
CA ALA A 754 13.44 -1.01 -3.38
C ALA A 754 13.76 -2.05 -2.28
N ARG A 755 13.29 -3.30 -2.43
CA ARG A 755 13.57 -4.38 -1.49
C ARG A 755 14.96 -4.97 -1.68
N PHE A 756 15.33 -5.27 -2.92
CA PHE A 756 16.61 -5.90 -3.24
C PHE A 756 17.59 -4.88 -3.78
N TRP A 757 18.83 -4.96 -3.29
CA TRP A 757 19.92 -4.07 -3.65
C TRP A 757 21.17 -4.86 -3.98
N CYS A 758 21.79 -4.55 -5.10
CA CYS A 758 23.11 -5.03 -5.47
C CYS A 758 24.16 -3.97 -5.23
N PHE A 759 25.26 -4.34 -4.59
CA PHE A 759 26.38 -3.42 -4.33
C PHE A 759 27.70 -4.03 -4.75
N MET A 760 28.50 -3.23 -5.44
CA MET A 760 29.94 -3.46 -5.58
C MET A 760 30.62 -3.01 -4.29
N VAL A 761 31.54 -3.83 -3.78
CA VAL A 761 32.26 -3.57 -2.53
C VAL A 761 33.73 -3.28 -2.83
N GLU A 762 34.26 -2.22 -2.23
CA GLU A 762 35.63 -1.74 -2.46
C GLU A 762 36.40 -1.52 -1.15
N ASP A 763 37.73 -1.59 -1.25
CA ASP A 763 38.63 -1.14 -0.18
C ASP A 763 38.83 0.39 -0.19
N SER A 764 39.62 0.90 0.76
CA SER A 764 39.84 2.35 0.91
C SER A 764 40.66 3.01 -0.21
N ILE A 765 41.25 2.22 -1.11
CA ILE A 765 42.06 2.70 -2.25
C ILE A 765 41.27 2.53 -3.56
N GLY A 766 40.07 1.95 -3.52
CA GLY A 766 39.19 1.75 -4.66
C GLY A 766 39.39 0.42 -5.39
N ASN A 767 40.04 -0.58 -4.78
CA ASN A 767 40.08 -1.91 -5.37
C ASN A 767 38.77 -2.65 -5.08
N THR A 768 38.17 -3.25 -6.11
CA THR A 768 36.99 -4.10 -5.96
C THR A 768 37.31 -5.38 -5.19
N LEU A 769 36.61 -5.60 -4.08
CA LEU A 769 36.70 -6.80 -3.24
C LEU A 769 35.68 -7.86 -3.65
N GLY A 770 34.52 -7.43 -4.13
CA GLY A 770 33.46 -8.30 -4.60
C GLY A 770 32.12 -7.59 -4.81
N VAL A 771 31.06 -8.37 -4.89
CA VAL A 771 29.67 -7.91 -5.05
C VAL A 771 28.80 -8.62 -4.02
N ILE A 772 27.82 -7.90 -3.50
CA ILE A 772 26.77 -8.45 -2.64
C ILE A 772 25.39 -8.16 -3.21
N SER A 773 24.43 -8.99 -2.83
CA SER A 773 23.00 -8.74 -2.97
C SER A 773 22.39 -8.69 -1.57
N TYR A 774 21.49 -7.75 -1.34
CA TYR A 774 20.93 -7.47 -0.02
C TYR A 774 19.41 -7.36 -0.09
N ASP A 775 18.72 -8.05 0.80
CA ASP A 775 17.27 -7.94 1.02
C ASP A 775 17.01 -7.03 2.22
N VAL A 776 16.50 -5.83 1.95
CA VAL A 776 16.17 -4.84 2.98
C VAL A 776 15.07 -5.34 3.92
N VAL A 777 14.09 -6.09 3.39
CA VAL A 777 12.91 -6.52 4.18
C VAL A 777 13.28 -7.63 5.14
N GLN A 778 14.16 -8.54 4.73
CA GLN A 778 14.64 -9.63 5.57
C GLN A 778 15.92 -9.27 6.35
N ASP A 779 16.45 -8.05 6.17
CA ASP A 779 17.72 -7.55 6.71
C ASP A 779 18.87 -8.56 6.57
N GLN A 780 19.03 -9.11 5.36
CA GLN A 780 20.04 -10.13 5.09
C GLN A 780 20.77 -9.93 3.77
N ILE A 781 22.07 -10.22 3.79
CA ILE A 781 22.84 -10.38 2.55
C ILE A 781 22.47 -11.74 1.96
N VAL A 782 21.88 -11.74 0.77
CA VAL A 782 21.37 -12.94 0.08
C VAL A 782 22.52 -13.73 -0.55
N GLY A 783 23.53 -13.04 -1.08
CA GLY A 783 24.67 -13.67 -1.73
C GLY A 783 25.94 -12.83 -1.70
N PHE A 784 27.07 -13.51 -1.87
CA PHE A 784 28.40 -12.91 -2.02
C PHE A 784 29.08 -13.44 -3.28
N LEU A 785 29.66 -12.54 -4.06
CA LEU A 785 30.56 -12.88 -5.16
C LEU A 785 31.92 -12.22 -4.92
N ASN A 786 32.98 -13.02 -4.82
CA ASN A 786 34.33 -12.47 -4.71
C ASN A 786 34.79 -11.87 -6.03
N ALA A 787 35.55 -10.77 -5.97
CA ALA A 787 36.36 -10.36 -7.09
C ALA A 787 37.37 -11.48 -7.41
N SER A 788 37.42 -11.91 -8.67
CA SER A 788 38.41 -12.87 -9.17
C SER A 788 39.45 -12.12 -10.01
N GLU A 789 40.73 -12.52 -9.92
CA GLU A 789 41.82 -11.94 -10.72
C GLU A 789 41.43 -11.85 -12.20
N GLY A 790 41.56 -10.65 -12.79
CA GLY A 790 41.25 -10.38 -14.20
C GLY A 790 39.78 -10.04 -14.53
N LYS A 791 38.87 -10.00 -13.55
CA LYS A 791 37.45 -9.62 -13.76
C LYS A 791 37.09 -8.37 -12.94
N SER A 792 37.43 -7.18 -13.45
CA SER A 792 37.05 -5.91 -12.81
C SER A 792 35.57 -5.64 -13.07
N VAL A 793 34.77 -5.74 -12.00
CA VAL A 793 33.42 -5.16 -11.94
C VAL A 793 33.58 -3.65 -11.98
N LYS A 794 32.75 -2.96 -12.75
CA LYS A 794 32.74 -1.50 -12.90
C LYS A 794 31.51 -0.86 -12.29
N ALA A 795 30.38 -1.56 -12.35
CA ALA A 795 29.12 -1.13 -11.76
C ALA A 795 28.18 -2.32 -11.58
N VAL A 796 27.14 -2.14 -10.78
CA VAL A 796 26.08 -3.14 -10.59
C VAL A 796 24.71 -2.50 -10.60
N THR A 797 23.69 -3.27 -10.97
CA THR A 797 22.29 -2.85 -10.86
C THR A 797 21.40 -4.04 -10.53
N THR A 798 20.26 -3.78 -9.89
CA THR A 798 19.29 -4.81 -9.53
C THR A 798 18.17 -4.83 -10.55
N SER A 799 17.71 -6.02 -10.95
CA SER A 799 16.59 -6.12 -11.88
C SER A 799 15.28 -5.56 -11.30
N PRO A 800 14.37 -5.02 -12.13
CA PRO A 800 13.11 -4.46 -11.66
C PRO A 800 12.29 -5.44 -10.79
N SER A 801 12.28 -6.73 -11.13
CA SER A 801 11.60 -7.76 -10.33
C SER A 801 12.31 -8.14 -9.03
N GLY A 802 13.58 -7.76 -8.86
CA GLY A 802 14.42 -8.16 -7.72
C GLY A 802 14.89 -9.61 -7.78
N GLN A 803 14.98 -10.21 -8.97
CA GLN A 803 15.44 -11.60 -9.12
C GLN A 803 16.91 -11.72 -9.52
N TYR A 804 17.48 -10.67 -10.11
CA TYR A 804 18.82 -10.71 -10.67
C TYR A 804 19.69 -9.54 -10.23
N CYS A 805 20.97 -9.83 -10.06
CA CYS A 805 22.04 -8.88 -9.91
C CYS A 805 22.81 -8.76 -11.23
N VAL A 806 22.79 -7.61 -11.87
CA VAL A 806 23.47 -7.40 -13.16
C VAL A 806 24.78 -6.66 -12.93
N LEU A 807 25.87 -7.27 -13.37
CA LEU A 807 27.24 -6.79 -13.22
C LEU A 807 27.73 -6.28 -14.58
N TYR A 808 28.15 -5.03 -14.60
CA TYR A 808 28.88 -4.41 -15.70
C TYR A 808 30.36 -4.66 -15.48
N MET A 809 30.98 -5.50 -16.29
CA MET A 809 32.40 -5.83 -16.22
C MET A 809 33.17 -5.07 -17.31
N SER A 810 34.50 -4.99 -17.18
CA SER A 810 35.34 -4.38 -18.23
C SER A 810 35.14 -4.99 -19.63
N ASN A 811 34.82 -6.29 -19.72
CA ASN A 811 34.79 -7.01 -21.00
C ASN A 811 33.43 -7.64 -21.34
N ASN A 812 32.45 -7.63 -20.43
CA ASN A 812 31.11 -8.16 -20.67
C ASN A 812 30.08 -7.66 -19.63
N THR A 813 28.80 -7.89 -19.89
CA THR A 813 27.71 -7.71 -18.91
C THR A 813 27.14 -9.08 -18.55
N ILE A 814 26.98 -9.35 -17.25
CA ILE A 814 26.53 -10.64 -16.73
C ILE A 814 25.39 -10.43 -15.74
N ALA A 815 24.27 -11.14 -15.90
CA ALA A 815 23.25 -11.29 -14.87
C ALA A 815 23.55 -12.51 -14.00
N TYR A 816 23.40 -12.36 -12.69
CA TYR A 816 23.40 -13.46 -11.73
C TYR A 816 22.03 -13.54 -11.06
N SER A 817 21.60 -14.74 -10.66
CA SER A 817 20.63 -14.87 -9.56
C SER A 817 21.15 -14.15 -8.31
N LEU A 818 20.26 -13.68 -7.42
CA LEU A 818 20.71 -12.91 -6.24
C LEU A 818 21.70 -13.66 -5.34
N ASP A 819 21.63 -14.98 -5.27
CA ASP A 819 22.60 -15.82 -4.53
C ASP A 819 23.94 -16.03 -5.25
N PHE A 820 24.12 -15.42 -6.43
CA PHE A 820 25.27 -15.53 -7.33
C PHE A 820 25.58 -16.95 -7.84
N THR A 821 24.60 -17.88 -7.81
CA THR A 821 24.81 -19.27 -8.26
C THR A 821 24.60 -19.49 -9.75
N GLN A 822 23.80 -18.63 -10.42
CA GLN A 822 23.44 -18.80 -11.83
C GLN A 822 23.88 -17.61 -12.68
N PRO A 823 25.08 -17.63 -13.29
CA PRO A 823 25.53 -16.60 -14.22
C PRO A 823 24.91 -16.74 -15.61
N MET A 824 24.59 -15.60 -16.23
CA MET A 824 24.15 -15.48 -17.61
C MET A 824 24.82 -14.27 -18.27
N THR A 825 25.64 -14.50 -19.30
CA THR A 825 26.22 -13.41 -20.09
C THR A 825 25.15 -12.76 -20.94
N LEU A 826 24.93 -11.46 -20.73
CA LEU A 826 23.94 -10.65 -21.46
C LEU A 826 24.56 -9.97 -22.69
N HIS A 827 25.83 -9.57 -22.61
CA HIS A 827 26.53 -8.86 -23.68
C HIS A 827 28.03 -9.13 -23.62
N GLN A 828 28.67 -9.37 -24.78
CA GLN A 828 30.10 -9.66 -24.88
C GLN A 828 30.98 -8.43 -25.16
N ALA A 829 30.39 -7.24 -25.31
CA ALA A 829 31.12 -5.99 -25.31
C ALA A 829 31.03 -5.37 -23.91
N GLY A 830 32.14 -5.39 -23.18
CA GLY A 830 32.24 -4.68 -21.91
C GLY A 830 32.59 -3.23 -22.14
N SER A 831 31.66 -2.35 -21.79
CA SER A 831 32.00 -1.03 -21.30
C SER A 831 30.91 -0.61 -20.32
N ILE A 832 31.31 0.02 -19.22
CA ILE A 832 30.41 0.76 -18.32
C ILE A 832 29.61 1.84 -19.08
N ASP A 833 30.14 2.30 -20.21
CA ASP A 833 29.53 3.29 -21.09
C ASP A 833 28.55 2.69 -22.11
N ALA A 834 28.38 1.36 -22.15
CA ALA A 834 27.42 0.74 -23.06
C ALA A 834 26.01 1.23 -22.68
N PRO A 835 25.31 1.92 -23.60
CA PRO A 835 24.04 2.53 -23.26
C PRO A 835 23.01 1.43 -23.05
N SER A 836 22.63 1.26 -21.80
CA SER A 836 21.77 0.17 -21.35
C SER A 836 20.92 0.58 -20.17
N ASP A 837 19.80 -0.11 -19.99
CA ASP A 837 19.04 -0.14 -18.75
C ASP A 837 18.26 -1.46 -18.68
N LEU A 838 17.70 -1.74 -17.50
CA LEU A 838 16.78 -2.84 -17.28
C LEU A 838 15.33 -2.36 -17.37
N ALA A 839 14.51 -3.16 -18.04
CA ALA A 839 13.10 -2.87 -18.25
C ALA A 839 12.24 -4.13 -18.02
N LEU A 840 10.93 -3.96 -18.12
CA LEU A 840 9.96 -5.05 -18.14
C LEU A 840 9.42 -5.20 -19.56
N ASN A 841 9.45 -6.41 -20.13
CA ASN A 841 8.82 -6.67 -21.44
C ASN A 841 7.28 -6.70 -21.35
N ASP A 842 6.58 -6.93 -22.47
CA ASP A 842 5.10 -7.02 -22.53
C ASP A 842 4.49 -8.04 -21.53
N LEU A 843 5.26 -9.03 -21.07
CA LEU A 843 4.85 -10.06 -20.12
C LEU A 843 5.22 -9.73 -18.66
N GLY A 844 5.82 -8.57 -18.41
CA GLY A 844 6.31 -8.19 -17.09
C GLY A 844 7.58 -8.92 -16.66
N GLU A 845 8.34 -9.49 -17.59
CA GLU A 845 9.62 -10.18 -17.31
C GLU A 845 10.80 -9.21 -17.45
N ASP A 846 11.84 -9.40 -16.63
CA ASP A 846 13.06 -8.59 -16.69
C ASP A 846 13.80 -8.78 -18.01
N VAL A 847 14.12 -7.66 -18.66
CA VAL A 847 14.97 -7.62 -19.85
C VAL A 847 16.09 -6.61 -19.72
N TYR A 848 17.25 -6.95 -20.26
CA TYR A 848 18.39 -6.06 -20.46
C TYR A 848 18.33 -5.50 -21.86
N VAL A 849 18.32 -4.18 -22.02
CA VAL A 849 18.24 -3.51 -23.32
C VAL A 849 19.54 -2.76 -23.55
N SER A 850 20.19 -2.98 -24.69
CA SER A 850 21.46 -2.32 -25.02
C SER A 850 21.75 -2.33 -26.52
N VAL A 851 22.85 -1.70 -26.91
CA VAL A 851 23.37 -1.70 -28.29
C VAL A 851 24.55 -2.65 -28.40
N ASP A 852 24.56 -3.45 -29.45
CA ASP A 852 25.67 -4.34 -29.76
C ASP A 852 26.79 -3.54 -30.44
N THR A 853 27.75 -3.09 -29.64
CA THR A 853 28.88 -2.30 -30.14
C THR A 853 29.91 -3.12 -30.92
N LEU A 854 29.80 -4.45 -30.94
CA LEU A 854 30.65 -5.34 -31.74
C LEU A 854 30.09 -5.55 -33.15
N SER A 855 28.79 -5.32 -33.35
CA SER A 855 28.15 -5.38 -34.65
C SER A 855 28.48 -4.14 -35.49
N ILE A 856 28.74 -4.35 -36.79
CA ILE A 856 28.95 -3.27 -37.78
C ILE A 856 27.70 -2.36 -37.85
N SER A 857 26.50 -2.93 -37.75
CA SER A 857 25.22 -2.20 -37.80
C SER A 857 24.78 -1.63 -36.44
N LYS A 858 25.55 -1.88 -35.37
CA LYS A 858 25.26 -1.47 -33.99
C LYS A 858 23.81 -1.74 -33.59
N GLU A 859 23.41 -3.00 -33.57
CA GLU A 859 22.01 -3.37 -33.33
C GLU A 859 21.56 -3.05 -31.91
N LEU A 860 20.45 -2.34 -31.74
CA LEU A 860 19.74 -2.30 -30.47
C LEU A 860 19.10 -3.68 -30.24
N PHE A 861 19.29 -4.26 -29.08
CA PHE A 861 18.77 -5.58 -28.71
C PHE A 861 18.23 -5.59 -27.28
N MET A 862 17.43 -6.61 -26.98
CA MET A 862 17.07 -6.97 -25.62
C MET A 862 17.44 -8.43 -25.30
N VAL A 863 17.74 -8.73 -24.04
CA VAL A 863 17.95 -10.09 -23.54
C VAL A 863 17.01 -10.34 -22.37
N ASN A 864 16.23 -11.42 -22.42
CA ASN A 864 15.41 -11.87 -21.31
C ASN A 864 16.26 -12.53 -20.22
N LEU A 865 16.24 -11.99 -19.00
CA LEU A 865 17.14 -12.45 -17.92
C LEU A 865 16.80 -13.84 -17.39
N ARG A 866 15.55 -14.31 -17.60
CA ARG A 866 15.12 -15.65 -17.20
C ARG A 866 15.52 -16.72 -18.22
N ARG A 867 15.35 -16.43 -19.51
CA ARG A 867 15.54 -17.42 -20.61
C ARG A 867 16.88 -17.27 -21.34
N GLY A 868 17.59 -16.16 -21.17
CA GLY A 868 18.77 -15.82 -21.97
C GLY A 868 18.46 -15.53 -23.44
N GLN A 869 17.18 -15.37 -23.78
CA GLN A 869 16.75 -15.14 -25.15
C GLN A 869 17.10 -13.71 -25.56
N ARG A 870 17.99 -13.58 -26.54
CA ARG A 870 18.33 -12.31 -27.21
C ARG A 870 17.38 -12.05 -28.38
N THR A 871 16.89 -10.82 -28.47
CA THR A 871 16.04 -10.32 -29.56
C THR A 871 16.62 -9.01 -30.08
N THR A 872 17.02 -8.98 -31.35
CA THR A 872 17.39 -7.72 -32.03
C THR A 872 16.14 -6.90 -32.30
N LEU A 873 16.18 -5.61 -31.95
CA LEU A 873 15.08 -4.66 -32.15
C LEU A 873 15.24 -3.93 -33.49
N PHE A 874 16.36 -3.23 -33.70
CA PHE A 874 16.68 -2.55 -34.97
C PHE A 874 18.16 -2.11 -35.03
N PRO A 875 18.77 -1.95 -36.23
CA PRO A 875 20.10 -1.39 -36.39
C PRO A 875 20.12 0.13 -36.11
N THR A 876 21.14 0.62 -35.40
CA THR A 876 21.30 2.08 -35.16
C THR A 876 22.28 2.74 -36.12
N CYS A 877 23.10 1.95 -36.83
CA CYS A 877 23.98 2.41 -37.90
C CYS A 877 23.50 1.86 -39.24
N THR A 878 22.84 2.70 -40.04
CA THR A 878 22.34 2.38 -41.39
C THR A 878 22.85 3.39 -42.42
N ASP A 879 22.98 2.97 -43.68
CA ASP A 879 23.36 3.82 -44.84
C ASP A 879 24.58 4.74 -44.62
N GLY A 880 25.63 4.19 -44.01
CA GLY A 880 26.89 4.91 -43.76
C GLY A 880 26.80 5.97 -42.66
N SER A 881 25.76 5.93 -41.84
CA SER A 881 25.55 6.87 -40.73
C SER A 881 25.80 6.25 -39.36
N THR A 882 26.04 7.10 -38.35
CA THR A 882 26.22 6.67 -36.96
C THR A 882 25.51 7.59 -35.99
N THR A 883 25.14 7.05 -34.82
CA THR A 883 24.59 7.80 -33.69
C THR A 883 24.96 7.11 -32.38
N ALA A 884 25.02 7.88 -31.30
CA ALA A 884 25.07 7.39 -29.93
C ALA A 884 23.66 7.44 -29.31
N LEU A 885 23.43 6.73 -28.20
CA LEU A 885 22.13 6.74 -27.54
C LEU A 885 22.23 6.54 -26.03
N ARG A 886 21.14 6.84 -25.29
CA ARG A 886 20.92 6.42 -23.89
C ARG A 886 19.54 5.78 -23.76
N VAL A 887 19.40 4.80 -22.86
CA VAL A 887 18.16 4.01 -22.68
C VAL A 887 17.63 4.22 -21.26
N SER A 888 16.32 4.47 -21.14
CA SER A 888 15.60 4.47 -19.87
C SER A 888 14.47 3.44 -19.88
N GLY A 889 14.57 2.46 -18.98
CA GLY A 889 13.61 1.36 -18.78
C GLY A 889 12.67 1.58 -17.60
N LYS A 890 12.54 2.82 -17.10
CA LYS A 890 11.91 3.14 -15.81
C LYS A 890 10.38 3.26 -15.84
N GLY A 891 9.76 3.06 -17.00
CA GLY A 891 8.30 3.06 -17.22
C GLY A 891 7.59 1.82 -16.65
N TYR A 892 7.85 1.48 -15.40
CA TYR A 892 7.50 0.20 -14.82
C TYR A 892 5.99 -0.11 -14.71
N ASN A 893 5.12 0.91 -14.75
CA ASN A 893 3.66 0.75 -14.72
C ASN A 893 3.08 0.52 -16.13
N VAL A 894 3.89 0.68 -17.17
CA VAL A 894 3.54 0.42 -18.57
C VAL A 894 4.61 -0.51 -19.17
N PRO A 895 4.64 -1.79 -18.75
CA PRO A 895 5.63 -2.74 -19.24
C PRO A 895 5.53 -2.92 -20.76
N GLY A 896 6.66 -3.28 -21.39
CA GLY A 896 6.77 -3.45 -22.84
C GLY A 896 7.39 -2.27 -23.58
N TRP A 897 7.90 -1.25 -22.89
CA TRP A 897 8.42 -0.03 -23.50
C TRP A 897 9.72 0.45 -22.85
N VAL A 898 10.56 1.10 -23.65
CA VAL A 898 11.70 1.90 -23.20
C VAL A 898 11.71 3.24 -23.92
N VAL A 899 12.29 4.24 -23.28
CA VAL A 899 12.55 5.55 -23.91
C VAL A 899 14.04 5.63 -24.26
N ILE A 900 14.33 6.11 -25.46
CA ILE A 900 15.70 6.24 -25.99
C ILE A 900 15.93 7.67 -26.44
N SER A 901 17.03 8.28 -26.01
CA SER A 901 17.58 9.48 -26.65
C SER A 901 18.69 9.06 -27.59
N THR A 902 18.70 9.61 -28.81
CA THR A 902 19.77 9.43 -29.79
C THR A 902 20.46 10.77 -30.03
N PHE A 903 21.78 10.79 -30.16
CA PHE A 903 22.56 12.02 -30.29
C PHE A 903 23.86 11.77 -31.06
N ALA A 904 24.64 12.83 -31.26
CA ALA A 904 25.94 12.80 -31.95
C ALA A 904 25.87 12.12 -33.32
N ALA A 905 24.79 12.39 -34.05
CA ALA A 905 24.56 11.78 -35.35
C ALA A 905 25.53 12.30 -36.42
N SER A 906 26.04 11.40 -37.28
CA SER A 906 26.93 11.73 -38.40
C SER A 906 26.61 10.91 -39.65
N GLY A 907 27.02 11.41 -40.82
CA GLY A 907 26.72 10.79 -42.12
C GLY A 907 25.31 11.14 -42.61
N THR A 908 24.73 10.23 -43.42
CA THR A 908 23.38 10.40 -43.98
C THR A 908 22.34 10.50 -42.87
N ARG A 909 21.43 11.49 -42.93
CA ARG A 909 20.39 11.65 -41.91
C ARG A 909 19.37 10.51 -41.97
N GLN A 910 19.04 9.96 -40.80
CA GLN A 910 18.16 8.81 -40.62
C GLN A 910 17.04 9.15 -39.63
N TRP A 911 15.96 8.36 -39.67
CA TRP A 911 14.76 8.58 -38.86
C TRP A 911 15.05 8.62 -37.36
N LEU A 912 16.04 7.87 -36.88
CA LEU A 912 16.38 7.80 -35.46
C LEU A 912 17.26 8.95 -34.97
N HIS A 913 17.88 9.76 -35.84
CA HIS A 913 18.90 10.72 -35.39
C HIS A 913 18.32 11.94 -34.68
N ASP A 914 19.02 12.36 -33.61
CA ASP A 914 18.76 13.54 -32.78
C ASP A 914 17.33 13.63 -32.23
N LYS A 915 16.81 12.52 -31.69
CA LYS A 915 15.41 12.38 -31.25
C LYS A 915 15.27 11.69 -29.89
N ILE A 916 14.14 11.97 -29.26
CA ILE A 916 13.58 11.15 -28.19
C ILE A 916 12.61 10.15 -28.83
N LEU A 917 12.86 8.86 -28.62
CA LEU A 917 12.12 7.75 -29.19
C LEU A 917 11.43 6.95 -28.08
N LEU A 918 10.21 6.53 -28.34
CA LEU A 918 9.50 5.54 -27.56
C LEU A 918 9.53 4.20 -28.32
N VAL A 919 10.27 3.25 -27.76
CA VAL A 919 10.59 1.98 -28.42
C VAL A 919 9.87 0.83 -27.71
N PRO A 920 9.06 0.04 -28.43
CA PRO A 920 8.47 -1.16 -27.87
C PRO A 920 9.50 -2.27 -27.72
N LEU A 921 9.39 -3.04 -26.65
CA LEU A 921 10.13 -4.28 -26.41
C LEU A 921 9.47 -5.47 -27.12
N ASN A 922 8.97 -5.20 -28.32
CA ASN A 922 8.26 -6.11 -29.19
C ASN A 922 8.40 -5.62 -30.64
N VAL A 923 9.10 -6.40 -31.46
CA VAL A 923 9.44 -6.05 -32.85
C VAL A 923 8.22 -5.88 -33.76
N SER A 924 7.05 -6.38 -33.37
CA SER A 924 5.81 -6.24 -34.14
C SER A 924 5.10 -4.90 -33.91
N LYS A 925 5.52 -4.12 -32.91
CA LYS A 925 4.95 -2.80 -32.61
C LYS A 925 5.80 -1.69 -33.25
N PRO A 926 5.19 -0.59 -33.72
CA PRO A 926 5.95 0.52 -34.30
C PRO A 926 6.71 1.30 -33.23
N ILE A 927 7.85 1.87 -33.63
CA ILE A 927 8.60 2.86 -32.86
C ILE A 927 7.97 4.23 -33.08
N TYR A 928 7.83 5.01 -32.02
CA TYR A 928 7.31 6.37 -32.08
C TYR A 928 8.42 7.38 -31.79
N ALA A 929 8.47 8.47 -32.55
CA ALA A 929 9.32 9.59 -32.24
C ALA A 929 8.50 10.65 -31.51
N VAL A 930 9.05 11.13 -30.39
CA VAL A 930 8.34 11.93 -29.38
C VAL A 930 8.75 13.38 -29.43
N ALA A 931 10.04 13.70 -29.58
CA ALA A 931 10.54 15.08 -29.64
C ALA A 931 11.92 15.13 -30.32
N HIS A 932 12.27 16.28 -30.91
CA HIS A 932 13.66 16.65 -31.12
C HIS A 932 14.23 17.25 -29.84
N HIS A 933 15.44 16.86 -29.45
CA HIS A 933 16.03 17.35 -28.20
C HIS A 933 16.86 18.63 -28.38
N HIS A 934 17.20 19.04 -29.62
CA HIS A 934 17.96 20.28 -29.90
C HIS A 934 19.34 20.37 -29.20
N SER A 935 20.11 19.28 -29.14
CA SER A 935 21.45 19.34 -28.52
C SER A 935 22.56 19.41 -29.56
N VAL A 936 23.55 20.26 -29.31
CA VAL A 936 24.74 20.39 -30.15
C VAL A 936 25.78 19.36 -29.69
N SER A 937 25.67 18.11 -30.13
CA SER A 937 26.64 16.98 -30.03
C SER A 937 27.27 16.53 -28.69
N ASN A 938 26.54 16.56 -27.56
CA ASN A 938 27.00 16.00 -26.27
C ASN A 938 26.20 14.75 -25.85
N GLU A 939 26.63 14.09 -24.77
CA GLU A 939 25.92 12.94 -24.20
C GLU A 939 24.60 13.37 -23.53
N ILE A 940 23.46 12.99 -24.12
CA ILE A 940 22.14 13.37 -23.61
C ILE A 940 21.50 12.24 -22.82
N HIS A 941 21.30 12.50 -21.53
CA HIS A 941 20.57 11.61 -20.64
C HIS A 941 19.07 11.83 -20.83
N VAL A 942 18.32 10.72 -20.82
CA VAL A 942 16.85 10.71 -20.82
C VAL A 942 16.35 9.86 -19.65
N SER A 943 15.26 10.26 -19.01
CA SER A 943 14.58 9.44 -17.99
C SER A 943 13.07 9.56 -18.12
N VAL A 944 12.38 8.43 -17.94
CA VAL A 944 10.91 8.37 -17.98
C VAL A 944 10.30 8.12 -16.60
N ASN A 945 9.14 8.72 -16.33
CA ASN A 945 8.38 8.41 -15.13
C ASN A 945 7.77 7.00 -15.19
N LYS A 946 7.31 6.50 -14.04
CA LYS A 946 6.79 5.12 -13.94
C LYS A 946 5.61 4.85 -14.88
N ASP A 947 4.82 5.88 -15.17
CA ASP A 947 3.57 5.80 -15.94
C ASP A 947 3.75 6.03 -17.44
N LEU A 948 4.98 6.25 -17.92
CA LEU A 948 5.29 6.50 -19.34
C LEU A 948 4.55 7.73 -19.91
N THR A 949 4.32 8.74 -19.07
CA THR A 949 3.61 9.98 -19.43
C THR A 949 4.51 11.21 -19.42
N MET A 950 5.67 11.14 -18.79
CA MET A 950 6.63 12.24 -18.68
C MET A 950 8.03 11.74 -18.96
N VAL A 951 8.70 12.38 -19.92
CA VAL A 951 10.08 12.10 -20.29
C VAL A 951 10.91 13.35 -20.11
N ALA A 952 11.86 13.31 -19.17
CA ALA A 952 12.83 14.36 -18.95
C ALA A 952 14.11 14.10 -19.75
N PHE A 953 14.71 15.15 -20.32
CA PHE A 953 15.97 15.08 -21.06
C PHE A 953 16.79 16.37 -20.90
N SER A 954 18.10 16.26 -21.00
CA SER A 954 19.02 17.42 -20.98
C SER A 954 19.22 18.00 -22.39
N SER A 955 19.42 19.30 -22.53
CA SER A 955 19.75 19.92 -23.81
C SER A 955 20.43 21.29 -23.68
N HIS A 956 21.19 21.68 -24.71
CA HIS A 956 21.76 23.03 -24.90
C HIS A 956 20.84 23.90 -25.77
N TRP A 957 19.76 23.33 -26.30
CA TRP A 957 18.80 23.98 -27.20
C TRP A 957 19.44 24.81 -28.32
N ASP A 958 20.23 24.14 -29.16
CA ASP A 958 21.01 24.70 -30.26
C ASP A 958 22.11 25.73 -29.85
N GLY A 959 22.34 25.90 -28.54
CA GLY A 959 23.41 26.71 -27.94
C GLY A 959 24.81 26.07 -27.96
N SER A 960 25.77 26.68 -27.26
CA SER A 960 27.15 26.21 -27.21
C SER A 960 27.30 24.93 -26.37
N GLN A 961 28.28 24.08 -26.71
CA GLN A 961 28.66 22.91 -25.91
C GLN A 961 29.40 23.24 -24.61
N ASP A 962 29.93 24.46 -24.52
CA ASP A 962 30.71 24.93 -23.37
C ASP A 962 29.83 25.56 -22.28
N GLU A 963 28.51 25.64 -22.51
CA GLU A 963 27.52 26.17 -21.56
C GLU A 963 26.85 25.04 -20.77
N GLY A 964 26.32 25.33 -19.57
CA GLY A 964 25.50 24.40 -18.81
C GLY A 964 24.26 23.93 -19.58
N VAL A 965 23.72 22.77 -19.23
CA VAL A 965 22.51 22.22 -19.88
C VAL A 965 21.25 22.60 -19.13
N ASP A 966 20.16 22.76 -19.86
CA ASP A 966 18.82 22.82 -19.29
C ASP A 966 18.12 21.46 -19.34
N ILE A 967 17.20 21.27 -18.40
CA ILE A 967 16.32 20.12 -18.38
C ILE A 967 15.00 20.50 -19.04
N TYR A 968 14.63 19.67 -20.00
CA TYR A 968 13.36 19.73 -20.70
C TYR A 968 12.53 18.51 -20.34
N ARG A 969 11.22 18.64 -20.50
CA ARG A 969 10.28 17.54 -20.35
C ARG A 969 9.34 17.51 -21.54
N VAL A 970 9.14 16.33 -22.12
CA VAL A 970 8.05 16.08 -23.05
C VAL A 970 6.98 15.24 -22.36
N GLU A 971 5.73 15.66 -22.50
CA GLU A 971 4.60 14.93 -21.93
C GLU A 971 3.92 14.09 -22.99
N ILE A 972 3.83 12.78 -22.76
CA ILE A 972 3.26 11.83 -23.70
C ILE A 972 1.82 11.57 -23.29
N PRO A 973 0.83 11.77 -24.19
CA PRO A 973 -0.56 11.48 -23.87
C PRO A 973 -0.72 9.98 -23.63
N THR A 974 -1.57 9.62 -22.65
CA THR A 974 -1.87 8.22 -22.34
C THR A 974 -2.59 7.56 -23.52
N ILE A 975 -1.86 6.89 -24.40
CA ILE A 975 -2.45 6.23 -25.57
C ILE A 975 -3.05 4.88 -25.13
N VAL A 976 -4.33 4.67 -25.45
CA VAL A 976 -5.12 3.46 -25.14
C VAL A 976 -4.47 2.15 -25.65
N GLY A 977 -3.55 2.23 -26.60
CA GLY A 977 -2.76 1.10 -27.13
C GLY A 977 -1.41 0.82 -26.45
N MET A 978 -0.95 1.64 -25.49
CA MET A 978 0.32 1.43 -24.77
C MET A 978 0.15 0.60 -23.50
N LYS A 979 -1.05 0.58 -22.91
CA LYS A 979 -1.44 -0.45 -21.94
C LYS A 979 -1.64 -1.73 -22.73
N GLY A 980 -0.76 -2.71 -22.54
CA GLY A 980 -0.92 -4.04 -23.13
C GLY A 980 -2.37 -4.46 -22.97
N GLN A 981 -3.00 -4.89 -24.07
CA GLN A 981 -4.28 -5.56 -23.97
C GLN A 981 -4.12 -6.65 -22.92
N ASN A 982 -4.84 -6.52 -21.81
CA ASN A 982 -5.20 -7.69 -21.04
C ASN A 982 -5.81 -8.64 -22.05
N THR A 983 -5.06 -9.65 -22.47
CA THR A 983 -5.65 -10.80 -23.13
C THR A 983 -6.69 -11.29 -22.15
N GLN A 984 -7.95 -11.05 -22.52
CA GLN A 984 -9.06 -11.78 -21.95
C GLN A 984 -8.66 -13.25 -22.06
N TYR A 985 -8.40 -13.89 -20.92
CA TYR A 985 -8.62 -15.32 -20.81
C TYR A 985 -10.13 -15.51 -20.96
N GLN A 986 -10.60 -15.54 -22.21
CA GLN A 986 -11.81 -16.26 -22.55
C GLN A 986 -11.48 -17.74 -22.36
N GLU A 987 -11.97 -18.32 -21.27
CA GLU A 987 -12.14 -19.77 -21.18
C GLU A 987 -13.17 -20.16 -22.25
N ASP A 988 -12.67 -20.50 -23.44
CA ASP A 988 -13.47 -21.20 -24.44
C ASP A 988 -13.56 -22.67 -24.01
N SER A 989 -14.55 -22.93 -23.16
CA SER A 989 -15.00 -24.28 -22.87
C SER A 989 -15.62 -24.87 -24.16
N ASN A 990 -14.86 -25.62 -24.95
CA ASN A 990 -15.34 -26.82 -25.65
C ASN A 990 -14.30 -27.51 -26.55
N ARG A 991 -14.21 -28.84 -26.34
CA ARG A 991 -13.69 -29.90 -27.24
C ARG A 991 -12.17 -30.00 -27.47
N ARG A 992 -11.57 -31.02 -26.84
CA ARG A 992 -11.10 -32.22 -27.58
C ARG A 992 -10.66 -33.35 -26.64
N ASN A 993 -11.29 -34.51 -26.85
CA ASN A 993 -10.84 -35.85 -26.42
C ASN A 993 -9.42 -36.15 -26.94
N PRO A 994 -8.67 -37.01 -26.26
CA PRO A 994 -7.99 -38.06 -27.01
C PRO A 994 -8.00 -39.42 -26.30
N GLU A 995 -8.68 -40.38 -26.94
CA GLU A 995 -8.29 -41.79 -26.91
C GLU A 995 -7.28 -42.07 -28.04
N ASN A 996 -6.43 -43.07 -27.81
CA ASN A 996 -5.63 -43.84 -28.76
C ASN A 996 -4.43 -43.19 -29.47
N SER A 997 -3.23 -43.47 -28.98
CA SER A 997 -2.25 -44.34 -29.69
C SER A 997 -0.94 -44.51 -28.91
N LEU A 998 -0.62 -45.77 -28.59
CA LEU A 998 0.71 -46.30 -28.28
C LEU A 998 1.32 -46.88 -29.58
N PRO A 999 2.65 -47.06 -29.74
CA PRO A 999 3.46 -48.13 -29.10
C PRO A 999 4.82 -47.66 -28.50
N ARG A 1000 5.23 -48.10 -27.28
CA ARG A 1000 6.13 -49.26 -26.94
C ARG A 1000 7.54 -49.17 -27.58
N THR A 1001 8.68 -49.29 -26.88
CA THR A 1001 9.09 -50.28 -25.84
C THR A 1001 10.32 -49.89 -24.98
N GLN A 1002 10.23 -50.17 -23.68
CA GLN A 1002 11.13 -50.87 -22.73
C GLN A 1002 12.64 -50.59 -22.58
N SER A 1003 13.07 -50.38 -21.31
CA SER A 1003 13.76 -51.44 -20.52
C SER A 1003 13.67 -51.18 -19.00
N HIS A 1004 13.56 -52.28 -18.24
CA HIS A 1004 13.39 -52.41 -16.79
C HIS A 1004 14.70 -52.75 -16.07
N VAL A 1005 14.87 -52.35 -14.79
CA VAL A 1005 15.43 -53.15 -13.64
C VAL A 1005 14.94 -52.51 -12.31
N SER A 1006 13.91 -53.05 -11.62
CA SER A 1006 13.88 -53.70 -10.26
C SER A 1006 14.95 -53.33 -9.22
N ALA A 1007 14.84 -53.45 -7.89
CA ALA A 1007 13.82 -53.51 -6.84
C ALA A 1007 14.60 -53.72 -5.50
N ALA A 1008 14.11 -53.15 -4.38
CA ALA A 1008 14.22 -53.62 -2.98
C ALA A 1008 15.56 -53.62 -2.17
N GLU A 1009 15.37 -53.52 -0.84
CA GLU A 1009 16.27 -53.62 0.35
C GLU A 1009 16.92 -52.30 0.85
N LYS A 1010 16.95 -51.92 2.15
CA LYS A 1010 16.76 -52.60 3.45
C LYS A 1010 16.54 -51.56 4.60
N HIS A 1011 15.91 -52.01 5.68
CA HIS A 1011 15.69 -51.31 6.97
C HIS A 1011 16.94 -51.22 7.88
N VAL A 1012 16.83 -50.37 8.92
CA VAL A 1012 17.41 -50.41 10.29
C VAL A 1012 18.45 -49.32 10.61
N VAL A 1013 18.14 -48.46 11.59
CA VAL A 1013 18.86 -48.02 12.83
C VAL A 1013 18.15 -46.72 13.31
N PHE A 1014 17.11 -46.75 14.14
CA PHE A 1014 17.06 -46.76 15.61
C PHE A 1014 17.78 -45.61 16.37
N ASN A 1015 16.96 -44.69 16.90
CA ASN A 1015 17.03 -43.99 18.19
C ASN A 1015 18.39 -43.70 18.83
N LEU A 1016 18.82 -42.43 18.84
CA LEU A 1016 19.72 -41.91 19.89
C LEU A 1016 19.75 -40.37 20.04
N VAL A 1017 18.62 -39.65 20.14
CA VAL A 1017 18.64 -38.25 20.69
C VAL A 1017 17.34 -37.90 21.44
N PHE A 1018 16.84 -38.82 22.27
CA PHE A 1018 15.68 -38.56 23.14
C PHE A 1018 16.02 -38.61 24.64
N PHE A 1019 17.31 -38.47 24.98
CA PHE A 1019 17.81 -38.63 26.36
C PHE A 1019 18.71 -37.49 26.85
N LEU A 1020 18.50 -36.24 26.38
CA LEU A 1020 19.30 -35.10 26.85
C LEU A 1020 18.57 -33.75 26.98
N VAL A 1021 17.27 -33.74 27.31
CA VAL A 1021 16.58 -32.49 27.73
C VAL A 1021 15.78 -32.65 29.03
N ILE A 1022 15.60 -33.86 29.54
CA ILE A 1022 15.10 -34.12 30.90
C ILE A 1022 16.32 -34.31 31.82
N ASN A 1023 17.11 -33.25 32.04
CA ASN A 1023 18.08 -33.15 33.14
C ASN A 1023 18.71 -31.74 33.29
N VAL A 1024 17.99 -30.68 32.89
CA VAL A 1024 18.38 -29.28 33.19
C VAL A 1024 17.34 -28.57 34.09
N PHE A 1025 16.26 -29.25 34.48
CA PHE A 1025 15.24 -28.70 35.38
C PHE A 1025 15.39 -29.11 36.86
N LEU A 1026 16.57 -29.59 37.26
CA LEU A 1026 16.91 -29.87 38.65
C LEU A 1026 18.36 -29.47 38.91
N PHE A 1027 18.69 -28.18 38.74
CA PHE A 1027 19.79 -27.51 39.45
C PHE A 1027 19.75 -26.01 39.12
N MET A 1028 18.72 -25.32 39.61
CA MET A 1028 18.76 -23.89 39.95
C MET A 1028 17.56 -23.56 40.84
N PHE A 1029 17.82 -23.62 42.14
CA PHE A 1029 17.29 -22.61 43.07
C PHE A 1029 18.02 -21.30 42.80
#